data_AF-A0A962C7S8-F1
#
_entry.id   AF-A0A962C7S8-F1
#
_cell.length_a   1.000
_cell.length_b   1.000
_cell.length_c   1.000
_cell.angle_alpha   90.00
_cell.angle_beta   90.00
_cell.angle_gamma   90.00
#
_symmetry.space_group_name_H-M   'P 1'
#
loop_
_entity.id
_entity.type
_entity.pdbx_description
1 polymer ?
#
loop_
_entity_poly.entity_id
_entity_poly.type
_entity_poly.pdbx_seq_one_letter_code
_entity_poly.pdbx_strand_id
1 'polypeptide(L)'
;MSAQPVTADVPPDHVTIEIDGKQTFAPKGSMIIQAADRIGVPIPRFCYHEKLPIAANCRMCMVEVEMGGRPMPKPQPACATPVADGMKIFTQSQRALSAQRNVMEFLLINHPLDCPICDQGGECELQDLSMGYGRSVSRFVERKRTIPDENLGPLVETEMTRCIQCTRCIRVMSEVAGTYELGGMERGERLQIGTYVGKPLMSELSGNVIDVCPVGALTNKPFRFKARAWELIARESIGYHDALGSNLWLHTRRGEVLRSVPRDNEAINECWLSDRDRYSHEGLKAADRATMPMIRKNGELVETSWAEALAFVADRLRESGGDIGALVAPLTSSEEGHLLARLLRGLGSDAIDHRLRQADFSDAPRASAFETPFAAIEKAGAVLLIGCHPRNELPLLNHRLRKAARAGAKVYVVNPLDLEFNFDLAGKHIATPAAMVDIVLGLARAANDAGHLPASSSLAKELTRATANESAKDWIARLADAGVSTVILGEAAVQHAEASWLRAAAKFIARVTGSGYNEIPSGANAIGLADAGVAPQKDGREAAAMLASPPKNLIVYQAGSADFAEPAAFERARSETGFYVYMGAYACAGVRSKAQAVLPIGLPPEIDASYTNIDGTVQTVAAAARLPGEARPGWKVLRALGSALALDGFGFTEIGEVRAQMGKAQTATPSRDAEPRTPSASSPYTFERIATTAIYRADAVLRRSPALNAHPLTRGAMAVLNPADAGKLGLQDGDRVRVEDTLLPAAIDAAVPEGAVWIEAGYAEVAALPGHGSALTIARASA
;
A
#
# COMPACT_ATOMS: atom_id res chain seq x y z
N MET A 1 19.07 -49.96 -35.71
CA MET A 1 18.37 -49.30 -34.59
C MET A 1 19.40 -49.05 -33.51
N SER A 2 20.01 -47.87 -33.52
CA SER A 2 21.07 -47.49 -32.58
C SER A 2 20.42 -47.11 -31.26
N ALA A 3 20.79 -47.83 -30.20
CA ALA A 3 20.38 -47.57 -28.83
C ALA A 3 20.68 -46.10 -28.46
N GLN A 4 19.64 -45.35 -28.11
CA GLN A 4 19.79 -44.07 -27.44
C GLN A 4 20.35 -44.35 -26.03
N PRO A 5 21.41 -43.66 -25.60
CA PRO A 5 21.86 -43.74 -24.22
C PRO A 5 20.79 -43.11 -23.33
N VAL A 6 20.44 -43.84 -22.28
CA VAL A 6 19.49 -43.46 -21.23
C VAL A 6 19.97 -42.14 -20.61
N THR A 7 19.24 -41.04 -20.84
CA THR A 7 19.48 -39.78 -20.13
C THR A 7 19.01 -39.93 -18.69
N ALA A 8 19.91 -39.70 -17.75
CA ALA A 8 19.64 -39.69 -16.32
C ALA A 8 18.51 -38.70 -15.98
N ASP A 9 17.49 -39.19 -15.27
CA ASP A 9 16.44 -38.46 -14.53
C ASP A 9 16.13 -37.02 -14.97
N VAL A 10 15.72 -36.82 -16.23
CA VAL A 10 15.15 -35.54 -16.67
C VAL A 10 13.76 -35.39 -16.04
N PRO A 11 13.48 -34.32 -15.26
CA PRO A 11 12.15 -34.12 -14.69
C PRO A 11 11.07 -34.02 -15.80
N PRO A 12 9.82 -34.41 -15.53
CA PRO A 12 8.72 -34.19 -16.45
C PRO A 12 8.66 -32.73 -16.93
N ASP A 13 8.33 -32.53 -18.20
CA ASP A 13 8.26 -31.21 -18.86
C ASP A 13 9.56 -30.39 -18.87
N HIS A 14 10.72 -31.02 -18.66
CA HIS A 14 12.04 -30.39 -18.83
C HIS A 14 12.74 -30.86 -20.10
N VAL A 15 13.67 -30.04 -20.57
CA VAL A 15 14.60 -30.36 -21.67
C VAL A 15 16.04 -30.35 -21.15
N THR A 16 16.88 -31.19 -21.73
CA THR A 16 18.32 -31.23 -21.44
C THR A 16 19.03 -30.20 -22.29
N ILE A 17 19.79 -29.31 -21.68
CA ILE A 17 20.61 -28.32 -22.37
C ILE A 17 22.03 -28.29 -21.79
N GLU A 18 22.95 -27.67 -22.52
CA GLU A 18 24.32 -27.43 -22.08
C GLU A 18 24.61 -25.93 -22.17
N ILE A 19 25.05 -25.30 -21.08
CA ILE A 19 25.44 -23.88 -21.07
C ILE A 19 26.92 -23.80 -20.65
N ASP A 20 27.78 -23.33 -21.56
CA ASP A 20 29.23 -23.24 -21.37
C ASP A 20 29.86 -24.55 -20.84
N GLY A 21 29.48 -25.68 -21.43
CA GLY A 21 29.96 -27.01 -21.04
C GLY A 21 29.26 -27.62 -19.83
N LYS A 22 28.34 -26.90 -19.17
CA LYS A 22 27.57 -27.40 -18.02
C LYS A 22 26.22 -27.94 -18.48
N GLN A 23 26.03 -29.25 -18.34
CA GLN A 23 24.73 -29.88 -18.59
C GLN A 23 23.73 -29.49 -17.49
N THR A 24 22.51 -29.11 -17.88
CA THR A 24 21.43 -28.72 -16.97
C THR A 24 20.06 -29.06 -17.56
N PHE A 25 19.04 -29.00 -16.71
CA PHE A 25 17.63 -29.16 -17.10
C PHE A 25 16.91 -27.82 -16.98
N ALA A 26 16.04 -27.53 -17.95
CA ALA A 26 15.22 -26.33 -17.94
C ALA A 26 13.78 -26.68 -18.36
N PRO A 27 12.74 -26.06 -17.76
CA PRO A 27 11.37 -26.27 -18.17
C PRO A 27 11.20 -25.98 -19.65
N LYS A 28 10.45 -26.82 -20.35
CA LYS A 28 10.12 -26.64 -21.75
C LYS A 28 9.43 -25.28 -21.95
N GLY A 29 9.90 -24.52 -22.94
CA GLY A 29 9.38 -23.18 -23.24
C GLY A 29 10.03 -22.04 -22.45
N SER A 30 10.89 -22.32 -21.46
CA SER A 30 11.72 -21.28 -20.83
C SER A 30 12.72 -20.68 -21.83
N MET A 31 13.14 -19.45 -21.60
CA MET A 31 14.15 -18.78 -22.44
C MET A 31 15.55 -19.15 -21.98
N ILE A 32 16.54 -19.12 -22.89
CA ILE A 32 17.94 -19.38 -22.56
C ILE A 32 18.41 -18.53 -21.37
N ILE A 33 18.01 -17.26 -21.32
CA ILE A 33 18.43 -16.35 -20.24
C ILE A 33 17.92 -16.79 -18.86
N GLN A 34 16.69 -17.32 -18.77
CA GLN A 34 16.11 -17.82 -17.53
C GLN A 34 16.81 -19.11 -17.09
N ALA A 35 17.14 -19.97 -18.04
CA ALA A 35 17.89 -21.19 -17.76
C ALA A 35 19.31 -20.88 -17.27
N ALA A 36 19.97 -19.88 -17.87
CA ALA A 36 21.29 -19.42 -17.46
C ALA A 36 21.28 -18.81 -16.05
N ASP A 37 20.30 -17.96 -15.72
CA ASP A 37 20.18 -17.34 -14.38
C ASP A 37 20.04 -18.39 -13.28
N ARG A 38 19.24 -19.45 -13.50
CA ARG A 38 19.02 -20.53 -12.53
C ARG A 38 20.30 -21.31 -12.17
N ILE A 39 21.27 -21.37 -13.08
CA ILE A 39 22.57 -22.02 -12.84
C ILE A 39 23.70 -21.03 -12.56
N GLY A 40 23.36 -19.75 -12.37
CA GLY A 40 24.33 -18.70 -12.05
C GLY A 40 25.28 -18.35 -13.20
N VAL A 41 24.89 -18.55 -14.46
CA VAL A 41 25.68 -18.12 -15.63
C VAL A 41 25.21 -16.73 -16.08
N PRO A 42 26.00 -15.66 -15.85
CA PRO A 42 25.56 -14.31 -16.15
C PRO A 42 25.60 -14.00 -17.65
N ILE A 43 24.44 -13.65 -18.20
CA ILE A 43 24.32 -13.10 -19.57
C ILE A 43 24.03 -11.59 -19.48
N PRO A 44 24.80 -10.71 -20.16
CA PRO A 44 24.60 -9.26 -20.07
C PRO A 44 23.28 -8.83 -20.72
N ARG A 45 22.57 -7.86 -20.11
CA ARG A 45 21.21 -7.49 -20.51
C ARG A 45 20.86 -6.06 -20.10
N PHE A 46 19.94 -5.43 -20.84
CA PHE A 46 19.39 -4.11 -20.50
C PHE A 46 17.88 -4.01 -20.63
N CYS A 47 17.26 -4.73 -21.57
CA CYS A 47 15.80 -4.67 -21.75
C CYS A 47 15.09 -5.87 -21.10
N TYR A 48 15.81 -6.94 -20.77
CA TYR A 48 15.21 -8.08 -20.07
C TYR A 48 15.04 -7.75 -18.60
N HIS A 49 13.88 -8.09 -18.06
CA HIS A 49 13.56 -8.07 -16.63
C HIS A 49 12.63 -9.26 -16.40
N GLU A 50 12.84 -10.06 -15.36
CA GLU A 50 12.13 -11.33 -15.16
C GLU A 50 10.61 -11.15 -15.09
N LYS A 51 10.17 -10.09 -14.40
CA LYS A 51 8.75 -9.76 -14.21
C LYS A 51 8.09 -8.97 -15.35
N LEU A 52 8.80 -8.73 -16.46
CA LEU A 52 8.25 -8.00 -17.61
C LEU A 52 8.22 -8.86 -18.88
N PRO A 53 7.26 -8.66 -19.79
CA PRO A 53 7.24 -9.34 -21.08
C PRO A 53 8.53 -9.13 -21.87
N ILE A 54 8.96 -10.14 -22.61
CA ILE A 54 10.20 -10.12 -23.37
C ILE A 54 10.09 -9.18 -24.58
N ALA A 55 11.04 -8.26 -24.73
CA ALA A 55 11.08 -7.30 -25.85
C ALA A 55 12.25 -7.51 -26.83
N ALA A 56 13.41 -7.97 -26.33
CA ALA A 56 14.65 -8.11 -27.10
C ALA A 56 15.17 -6.82 -27.80
N ASN A 57 14.83 -5.63 -27.29
CA ASN A 57 15.22 -4.33 -27.87
C ASN A 57 16.74 -4.10 -27.88
N CYS A 58 17.44 -4.41 -26.78
CA CYS A 58 18.85 -4.02 -26.63
C CYS A 58 19.85 -4.90 -27.39
N ARG A 59 19.50 -6.17 -27.68
CA ARG A 59 20.43 -7.18 -28.20
C ARG A 59 21.72 -7.40 -27.39
N MET A 60 21.79 -6.94 -26.14
CA MET A 60 22.97 -7.14 -25.29
C MET A 60 23.17 -8.61 -24.89
N CYS A 61 22.11 -9.41 -24.85
CA CYS A 61 22.13 -10.81 -24.42
C CYS A 61 22.46 -11.82 -25.53
N MET A 62 23.19 -11.42 -26.56
CA MET A 62 23.48 -12.30 -27.71
C MET A 62 24.44 -13.42 -27.31
N VAL A 63 24.06 -14.66 -27.58
CA VAL A 63 24.83 -15.87 -27.30
C VAL A 63 24.98 -16.73 -28.56
N GLU A 64 26.02 -17.56 -28.61
CA GLU A 64 26.13 -18.55 -29.68
C GLU A 64 25.39 -19.83 -29.27
N VAL A 65 24.64 -20.40 -30.21
CA VAL A 65 23.80 -21.57 -29.96
C VAL A 65 24.13 -22.62 -31.02
N GLU A 66 24.30 -23.86 -30.58
CA GLU A 66 24.44 -25.05 -31.41
C GLU A 66 23.27 -26.00 -31.15
N MET A 67 22.71 -26.55 -32.22
CA MET A 67 21.64 -27.53 -32.16
C MET A 67 21.94 -28.67 -33.15
N GLY A 68 21.90 -29.92 -32.67
CA GLY A 68 22.18 -31.09 -33.51
C GLY A 68 23.58 -31.08 -34.13
N GLY A 69 24.58 -30.57 -33.41
CA GLY A 69 25.97 -30.49 -33.89
C GLY A 69 26.23 -29.36 -34.90
N ARG A 70 25.26 -28.46 -35.13
CA ARG A 70 25.41 -27.34 -36.08
C ARG A 70 25.22 -25.99 -35.37
N PRO A 71 26.18 -25.06 -35.50
CA PRO A 71 26.01 -23.72 -34.95
C PRO A 71 24.93 -22.97 -35.72
N MET A 72 24.11 -22.20 -35.01
CA MET A 72 23.14 -21.31 -35.63
C MET A 72 23.86 -20.24 -36.47
N PRO A 73 23.24 -19.78 -37.59
CA PRO A 73 23.90 -18.91 -38.56
C PRO A 73 24.30 -17.54 -37.98
N LYS A 74 23.62 -17.10 -36.92
CA LYS A 74 23.84 -15.84 -36.23
C LYS A 74 23.74 -16.06 -34.71
N PRO A 75 24.43 -15.26 -33.88
CA PRO A 75 24.19 -15.27 -32.45
C PRO A 75 22.71 -14.98 -32.17
N GLN A 76 22.17 -15.61 -31.13
CA GLN A 76 20.76 -15.57 -30.79
C GLN A 76 20.54 -14.72 -29.53
N PRO A 77 19.44 -13.96 -29.44
CA PRO A 77 19.10 -13.22 -28.23
C PRO A 77 18.64 -14.18 -27.14
N ALA A 78 19.47 -14.39 -26.09
CA ALA A 78 19.15 -15.34 -25.02
C ALA A 78 17.80 -15.06 -24.34
N CYS A 79 17.36 -13.80 -24.30
CA CYS A 79 16.10 -13.42 -23.67
C CYS A 79 14.85 -13.86 -24.42
N ALA A 80 14.94 -14.17 -25.71
CA ALA A 80 13.78 -14.45 -26.58
C ALA A 80 13.92 -15.77 -27.36
N THR A 81 14.98 -16.52 -27.11
CA THR A 81 15.18 -17.85 -27.70
C THR A 81 14.79 -18.90 -26.66
N PRO A 82 13.74 -19.70 -26.92
CA PRO A 82 13.33 -20.76 -26.03
C PRO A 82 14.36 -21.91 -26.06
N VAL A 83 14.53 -22.58 -24.93
CA VAL A 83 15.37 -23.78 -24.82
C VAL A 83 14.75 -24.96 -25.56
N ALA A 84 15.59 -25.81 -26.13
CA ALA A 84 15.18 -27.06 -26.78
C ALA A 84 16.13 -28.19 -26.36
N ASP A 85 15.65 -29.42 -26.42
CA ASP A 85 16.42 -30.59 -25.99
C ASP A 85 17.68 -30.81 -26.84
N GLY A 86 18.82 -31.02 -26.17
CA GLY A 86 20.13 -31.13 -26.81
C GLY A 86 20.75 -29.79 -27.26
N MET A 87 20.14 -28.65 -26.92
CA MET A 87 20.69 -27.34 -27.24
C MET A 87 21.97 -27.07 -26.44
N LYS A 88 23.02 -26.62 -27.13
CA LYS A 88 24.26 -26.12 -26.51
C LYS A 88 24.37 -24.61 -26.68
N ILE A 89 24.65 -23.92 -25.59
CA ILE A 89 24.73 -22.47 -25.51
C ILE A 89 26.13 -22.08 -25.06
N PHE A 90 26.76 -21.18 -25.81
CA PHE A 90 28.07 -20.62 -25.53
C PHE A 90 27.93 -19.11 -25.30
N THR A 91 28.09 -18.68 -24.04
CA THR A 91 27.92 -17.27 -23.64
C THR A 91 29.20 -16.46 -23.82
N GLN A 92 30.35 -17.14 -23.78
CA GLN A 92 31.70 -16.55 -23.83
C GLN A 92 32.45 -16.82 -25.15
N SER A 93 31.77 -17.28 -26.20
CA SER A 93 32.41 -17.52 -27.50
C SER A 93 32.89 -16.20 -28.13
N GLN A 94 33.89 -16.28 -29.01
CA GLN A 94 34.38 -15.09 -29.75
C GLN A 94 33.26 -14.38 -30.51
N ARG A 95 32.31 -15.14 -31.08
CA ARG A 95 31.15 -14.57 -31.80
C ARG A 95 30.18 -13.88 -30.85
N ALA A 96 29.91 -14.47 -29.69
CA ALA A 96 29.04 -13.88 -28.66
C ALA A 96 29.65 -12.57 -28.13
N LEU A 97 30.90 -12.61 -27.66
CA LEU A 97 31.61 -11.44 -27.12
C LEU A 97 31.76 -10.32 -28.15
N SER A 98 32.04 -10.65 -29.41
CA SER A 98 32.10 -9.66 -30.49
C SER A 98 30.75 -8.98 -30.72
N ALA A 99 29.66 -9.74 -30.74
CA ALA A 99 28.31 -9.18 -30.87
C ALA A 99 27.95 -8.25 -29.70
N GLN A 100 28.22 -8.68 -28.47
CA GLN A 100 27.94 -7.91 -27.25
C GLN A 100 28.75 -6.61 -27.19
N ARG A 101 30.04 -6.64 -27.57
CA ARG A 101 30.89 -5.44 -27.65
C ARG A 101 30.42 -4.45 -28.71
N ASN A 102 29.97 -4.93 -29.86
CA ASN A 102 29.41 -4.07 -30.91
C ASN A 102 28.10 -3.42 -30.45
N VAL A 103 27.23 -4.18 -29.77
CA VAL A 103 25.99 -3.64 -29.18
C VAL A 103 26.29 -2.57 -28.14
N MET A 104 27.24 -2.82 -27.23
CA MET A 104 27.66 -1.83 -26.24
C MET A 104 28.13 -0.53 -26.91
N GLU A 105 28.91 -0.63 -27.98
CA GLU A 105 29.33 0.54 -28.75
C GLU A 105 28.15 1.31 -29.34
N PHE A 106 27.17 0.63 -29.96
CA PHE A 106 25.95 1.27 -30.46
C PHE A 106 25.13 1.96 -29.38
N LEU A 107 25.07 1.41 -28.16
CA LEU A 107 24.40 2.05 -27.04
C LEU A 107 25.12 3.34 -26.62
N LEU A 108 26.46 3.33 -26.66
CA LEU A 108 27.29 4.45 -26.24
C LEU A 108 27.46 5.55 -27.30
N ILE A 109 27.17 5.30 -28.59
CA ILE A 109 27.34 6.34 -29.63
C ILE A 109 26.50 7.58 -29.31
N ASN A 110 25.27 7.40 -28.83
CA ASN A 110 24.33 8.48 -28.55
C ASN A 110 24.09 8.71 -27.04
N HIS A 111 24.73 7.93 -26.17
CA HIS A 111 24.69 8.17 -24.72
C HIS A 111 25.65 9.32 -24.34
N PRO A 112 25.24 10.27 -23.48
CA PRO A 112 26.08 11.40 -23.07
C PRO A 112 27.16 10.96 -22.07
N LEU A 113 28.24 11.74 -21.96
CA LEU A 113 29.33 11.50 -21.00
C LEU A 113 29.01 12.09 -19.62
N ASP A 114 27.81 11.81 -19.14
CA ASP A 114 27.23 12.42 -17.95
C ASP A 114 27.52 11.64 -16.68
N CYS A 115 28.24 10.52 -16.74
CA CYS A 115 28.48 9.65 -15.57
C CYS A 115 28.89 10.41 -14.29
N PRO A 116 29.71 11.49 -14.34
CA PRO A 116 30.04 12.26 -13.14
C PRO A 116 28.86 13.02 -12.51
N ILE A 117 27.92 13.53 -13.32
CA ILE A 117 26.75 14.29 -12.84
C ILE A 117 25.50 13.42 -12.69
N CYS A 118 25.44 12.26 -13.36
CA CYS A 118 24.34 11.32 -13.33
C CYS A 118 24.07 10.81 -11.90
N ASP A 119 22.83 10.88 -11.42
CA ASP A 119 22.45 10.48 -10.05
C ASP A 119 22.76 9.00 -9.78
N GLN A 120 22.39 8.12 -10.72
CA GLN A 120 22.67 6.68 -10.69
C GLN A 120 24.14 6.31 -11.02
N GLY A 121 25.05 7.29 -11.11
CA GLY A 121 26.47 6.98 -11.23
C GLY A 121 26.94 6.11 -10.06
N GLY A 122 27.54 4.95 -10.36
CA GLY A 122 27.93 3.94 -9.39
C GLY A 122 26.91 2.83 -9.13
N GLU A 123 25.70 2.93 -9.67
CA GLU A 123 24.65 1.89 -9.60
C GLU A 123 23.95 1.68 -10.96
N CYS A 124 24.57 2.16 -12.04
CA CYS A 124 24.00 2.12 -13.38
C CYS A 124 24.43 0.83 -14.11
N GLU A 125 23.46 -0.01 -14.50
CA GLU A 125 23.73 -1.24 -15.28
C GLU A 125 24.55 -0.94 -16.55
N LEU A 126 24.30 0.19 -17.23
CA LEU A 126 25.05 0.57 -18.43
C LEU A 126 26.51 0.87 -18.13
N GLN A 127 26.78 1.55 -17.01
CA GLN A 127 28.14 1.82 -16.57
C GLN A 127 28.87 0.50 -16.31
N ASP A 128 28.28 -0.40 -15.51
CA ASP A 128 28.90 -1.66 -15.12
C ASP A 128 29.17 -2.58 -16.31
N LEU A 129 28.20 -2.73 -17.20
CA LEU A 129 28.38 -3.54 -18.41
C LEU A 129 29.35 -2.89 -19.41
N SER A 130 29.43 -1.55 -19.46
CA SER A 130 30.42 -0.89 -20.33
C SER A 130 31.86 -1.13 -19.89
N MET A 131 32.12 -1.33 -18.60
CA MET A 131 33.46 -1.66 -18.10
C MET A 131 33.96 -3.03 -18.60
N GLY A 132 33.05 -4.00 -18.78
CA GLY A 132 33.40 -5.34 -19.28
C GLY A 132 33.29 -5.52 -20.80
N TYR A 133 32.31 -4.87 -21.43
CA TYR A 133 31.95 -5.06 -22.83
C TYR A 133 32.16 -3.81 -23.71
N GLY A 134 32.52 -2.67 -23.13
CA GLY A 134 32.83 -1.44 -23.85
C GLY A 134 34.26 -1.42 -24.39
N ARG A 135 34.52 -0.49 -25.32
CA ARG A 135 35.87 -0.14 -25.77
C ARG A 135 36.40 1.01 -24.93
N SER A 136 37.72 1.08 -24.75
CA SER A 136 38.36 2.22 -24.07
C SER A 136 38.30 3.53 -24.86
N VAL A 137 38.17 3.46 -26.19
CA VAL A 137 38.10 4.63 -27.09
C VAL A 137 36.88 4.51 -28.00
N SER A 138 36.04 5.56 -28.00
CA SER A 138 34.92 5.68 -28.94
C SER A 138 35.44 5.92 -30.36
N ARG A 139 34.94 5.16 -31.33
CA ARG A 139 35.16 5.42 -32.76
C ARG A 139 34.17 6.47 -33.31
N PHE A 140 33.07 6.70 -32.60
CA PHE A 140 32.06 7.69 -32.95
C PHE A 140 32.51 9.07 -32.48
N VAL A 141 32.77 9.95 -33.44
CA VAL A 141 33.25 11.34 -33.24
C VAL A 141 32.27 12.39 -33.75
N GLU A 142 31.06 11.96 -34.13
CA GLU A 142 30.01 12.85 -34.62
C GLU A 142 29.23 13.47 -33.45
N ARG A 143 28.34 14.40 -33.78
CA ARG A 143 27.46 15.03 -32.80
C ARG A 143 26.43 14.01 -32.30
N LYS A 144 26.43 13.79 -30.98
CA LYS A 144 25.42 12.97 -30.30
C LYS A 144 24.06 13.68 -30.33
N ARG A 145 22.99 12.90 -30.41
CA ARG A 145 21.63 13.43 -30.24
C ARG A 145 21.40 13.92 -28.81
N THR A 146 20.47 14.85 -28.66
CA THR A 146 20.01 15.41 -27.37
C THR A 146 18.50 15.38 -27.36
N ILE A 147 17.91 14.96 -26.25
CA ILE A 147 16.45 14.83 -26.09
C ILE A 147 16.02 15.78 -24.97
N PRO A 148 14.97 16.60 -25.17
CA PRO A 148 14.44 17.45 -24.11
C PRO A 148 13.75 16.60 -23.02
N ASP A 149 13.80 17.10 -21.79
CA ASP A 149 13.20 16.45 -20.64
C ASP A 149 11.74 16.86 -20.44
N GLU A 150 10.91 15.86 -20.14
CA GLU A 150 9.50 16.04 -19.83
C GLU A 150 9.24 16.01 -18.33
N ASN A 151 8.27 16.80 -17.87
CA ASN A 151 7.85 16.75 -16.49
C ASN A 151 6.88 15.58 -16.24
N LEU A 152 7.39 14.49 -15.71
CA LEU A 152 6.59 13.31 -15.33
C LEU A 152 5.86 13.44 -13.97
N GLY A 153 5.93 14.61 -13.33
CA GLY A 153 5.34 14.86 -12.01
C GLY A 153 6.39 14.98 -10.90
N PRO A 154 5.98 14.99 -9.62
CA PRO A 154 6.86 15.28 -8.50
C PRO A 154 7.73 14.10 -8.05
N LEU A 155 7.48 12.89 -8.55
CA LEU A 155 8.10 11.65 -8.07
C LEU A 155 9.29 11.20 -8.94
N VAL A 156 9.11 11.23 -10.27
CA VAL A 156 10.11 10.78 -11.24
C VAL A 156 10.72 11.98 -11.95
N GLU A 157 12.04 12.02 -11.98
CA GLU A 157 12.81 12.98 -12.75
C GLU A 157 13.33 12.34 -14.05
N THR A 158 13.31 13.12 -15.12
CA THR A 158 13.78 12.71 -16.44
C THR A 158 15.14 13.35 -16.78
N GLU A 159 15.97 12.56 -17.46
CA GLU A 159 17.12 13.02 -18.23
C GLU A 159 17.24 12.13 -19.48
N MET A 160 16.39 12.40 -20.47
CA MET A 160 16.09 11.48 -21.56
C MET A 160 17.21 11.39 -22.59
N THR A 161 18.18 12.31 -22.57
CA THR A 161 19.41 12.16 -23.35
C THR A 161 20.20 10.90 -22.93
N ARG A 162 20.09 10.48 -21.65
CA ARG A 162 20.70 9.23 -21.15
C ARG A 162 19.92 7.97 -21.53
N CYS A 163 18.67 8.09 -21.97
CA CYS A 163 17.82 6.93 -22.26
C CYS A 163 18.36 6.11 -23.43
N ILE A 164 18.43 4.79 -23.26
CA ILE A 164 18.83 3.80 -24.28
C ILE A 164 17.64 3.13 -24.99
N GLN A 165 16.42 3.65 -24.77
CA GLN A 165 15.18 3.18 -25.40
C GLN A 165 14.93 1.67 -25.21
N CYS A 166 15.30 1.11 -24.04
CA CYS A 166 15.11 -0.31 -23.75
C CYS A 166 13.64 -0.70 -23.52
N THR A 167 12.75 0.28 -23.35
CA THR A 167 11.31 0.18 -23.08
C THR A 167 10.92 -0.59 -21.81
N ARG A 168 11.83 -0.74 -20.83
CA ARG A 168 11.48 -1.32 -19.51
C ARG A 168 10.42 -0.48 -18.78
N CYS A 169 10.59 0.84 -18.73
CA CYS A 169 9.63 1.76 -18.10
C CYS A 169 8.24 1.69 -18.74
N ILE A 170 8.14 1.69 -20.07
CA ILE A 170 6.86 1.52 -20.80
C ILE A 170 6.17 0.22 -20.39
N ARG A 171 6.90 -0.89 -20.32
CA ARG A 171 6.35 -2.20 -19.90
C ARG A 171 5.97 -2.24 -18.42
N VAL A 172 6.68 -1.55 -17.52
CA VAL A 172 6.22 -1.43 -16.13
C VAL A 172 4.88 -0.70 -16.10
N MET A 173 4.77 0.43 -16.80
CA MET A 173 3.51 1.18 -16.83
C MET A 173 2.36 0.33 -17.39
N SER A 174 2.54 -0.30 -18.56
CA SER A 174 1.46 -1.05 -19.20
C SER A 174 1.14 -2.38 -18.51
N GLU A 175 2.15 -3.13 -18.05
CA GLU A 175 1.98 -4.51 -17.60
C GLU A 175 1.75 -4.60 -16.09
N VAL A 176 2.45 -3.78 -15.31
CA VAL A 176 2.44 -3.81 -13.84
C VAL A 176 1.44 -2.79 -13.31
N ALA A 177 1.65 -1.52 -13.63
CA ALA A 177 0.79 -0.41 -13.22
C ALA A 177 -0.55 -0.36 -13.97
N GLY A 178 -0.63 -0.97 -15.15
CA GLY A 178 -1.86 -1.01 -15.95
C GLY A 178 -2.28 0.33 -16.56
N THR A 179 -1.37 1.29 -16.62
CA THR A 179 -1.62 2.61 -17.20
C THR A 179 -0.68 2.84 -18.40
N TYR A 180 -1.07 3.71 -19.33
CA TYR A 180 -0.43 3.82 -20.66
C TYR A 180 0.10 5.23 -20.96
N GLU A 181 0.53 5.97 -19.94
CA GLU A 181 1.04 7.33 -20.10
C GLU A 181 2.41 7.37 -20.78
N LEU A 182 3.29 6.38 -20.51
CA LEU A 182 4.59 6.27 -21.15
C LEU A 182 4.52 5.48 -22.46
N GLY A 183 5.02 6.08 -23.53
CA GLY A 183 5.10 5.47 -24.87
C GLY A 183 6.38 5.79 -25.60
N GLY A 184 6.56 5.14 -26.76
CA GLY A 184 7.61 5.46 -27.73
C GLY A 184 7.06 6.35 -28.83
N MET A 185 7.67 7.52 -29.02
CA MET A 185 7.35 8.50 -30.06
C MET A 185 8.42 8.48 -31.14
N GLU A 186 8.07 8.81 -32.39
CA GLU A 186 8.98 8.79 -33.54
C GLU A 186 9.52 7.37 -33.88
N ARG A 187 10.57 7.30 -34.70
CA ARG A 187 11.20 6.04 -35.14
C ARG A 187 12.71 6.18 -35.38
N GLY A 188 13.41 5.05 -35.36
CA GLY A 188 14.86 5.02 -35.58
C GLY A 188 15.63 5.76 -34.49
N GLU A 189 16.66 6.51 -34.85
CA GLU A 189 17.46 7.29 -33.89
C GLU A 189 16.69 8.42 -33.19
N ARG A 190 15.55 8.85 -33.77
CA ARG A 190 14.67 9.89 -33.22
C ARG A 190 13.69 9.36 -32.18
N LEU A 191 13.66 8.04 -31.96
CA LEU A 191 12.78 7.41 -30.97
C LEU A 191 13.00 8.02 -29.58
N GLN A 192 11.90 8.51 -29.01
CA GLN A 192 11.84 9.14 -27.70
C GLN A 192 10.87 8.39 -26.81
N ILE A 193 11.25 8.20 -25.54
CA ILE A 193 10.35 7.65 -24.53
C ILE A 193 9.84 8.84 -23.72
N GLY A 194 8.53 8.92 -23.52
CA GLY A 194 7.90 10.03 -22.80
C GLY A 194 6.38 9.91 -22.85
N THR A 195 5.72 11.02 -22.57
CA THR A 195 4.28 11.21 -22.50
C THR A 195 3.85 12.11 -23.66
N TYR A 196 3.10 11.57 -24.62
CA TYR A 196 2.80 12.31 -25.85
C TYR A 196 2.03 13.62 -25.61
N VAL A 197 1.16 13.65 -24.60
CA VAL A 197 0.34 14.81 -24.23
C VAL A 197 0.91 15.61 -23.04
N GLY A 198 2.12 15.28 -22.57
CA GLY A 198 2.74 15.96 -21.42
C GLY A 198 2.03 15.75 -20.09
N LYS A 199 1.21 14.70 -19.96
CA LYS A 199 0.55 14.36 -18.69
C LYS A 199 1.57 13.70 -17.74
N PRO A 200 1.55 14.02 -16.43
CA PRO A 200 2.37 13.31 -15.47
C PRO A 200 1.94 11.84 -15.37
N LEU A 201 2.75 11.01 -14.72
CA LEU A 201 2.37 9.63 -14.43
C LEU A 201 1.23 9.62 -13.41
N MET A 202 0.12 8.95 -13.71
CA MET A 202 -1.09 8.92 -12.88
C MET A 202 -1.30 7.57 -12.19
N SER A 203 -0.22 6.78 -12.07
CA SER A 203 -0.23 5.50 -11.36
C SER A 203 0.42 5.62 -9.99
N GLU A 204 -0.19 4.98 -9.02
CA GLU A 204 0.28 4.74 -7.66
C GLU A 204 1.49 3.79 -7.56
N LEU A 205 1.89 3.19 -8.68
CA LEU A 205 3.07 2.34 -8.84
C LEU A 205 4.12 2.97 -9.78
N SER A 206 4.01 4.28 -10.06
CA SER A 206 4.82 4.95 -11.08
C SER A 206 6.31 4.97 -10.74
N GLY A 207 6.69 5.05 -9.47
CA GLY A 207 8.09 5.08 -9.03
C GLY A 207 8.89 3.83 -9.36
N ASN A 208 8.24 2.70 -9.66
CA ASN A 208 8.91 1.48 -10.08
C ASN A 208 9.61 1.63 -11.45
N VAL A 209 9.27 2.65 -12.25
CA VAL A 209 10.01 2.95 -13.49
C VAL A 209 11.47 3.31 -13.24
N ILE A 210 11.79 3.81 -12.04
CA ILE A 210 13.16 4.18 -11.64
C ILE A 210 14.00 2.92 -11.42
N ASP A 211 13.47 1.94 -10.69
CA ASP A 211 14.21 0.72 -10.34
C ASP A 211 14.48 -0.14 -11.58
N VAL A 212 13.53 -0.18 -12.52
CA VAL A 212 13.73 -0.95 -13.76
C VAL A 212 14.59 -0.21 -14.79
N CYS A 213 14.84 1.09 -14.62
CA CYS A 213 15.61 1.87 -15.58
C CYS A 213 17.10 1.49 -15.46
N PRO A 214 17.71 0.85 -16.47
CA PRO A 214 19.11 0.41 -16.38
C PRO A 214 20.12 1.57 -16.49
N VAL A 215 19.62 2.80 -16.63
CA VAL A 215 20.37 4.02 -16.89
C VAL A 215 19.77 5.16 -16.08
N GLY A 216 20.57 6.18 -15.76
CA GLY A 216 20.11 7.35 -15.01
C GLY A 216 19.25 8.34 -15.80
N ALA A 217 18.35 7.83 -16.64
CA ALA A 217 17.37 8.61 -17.41
C ALA A 217 16.06 8.82 -16.65
N LEU A 218 15.67 7.89 -15.79
CA LEU A 218 14.52 8.03 -14.89
C LEU A 218 15.03 7.85 -13.47
N THR A 219 14.94 8.90 -12.66
CA THR A 219 15.54 8.92 -11.31
C THR A 219 14.54 9.40 -10.27
N ASN A 220 14.82 9.10 -9.01
CA ASN A 220 13.97 9.48 -7.88
C ASN A 220 14.11 10.99 -7.62
N LYS A 221 13.09 11.78 -7.98
CA LYS A 221 13.13 13.25 -7.90
C LYS A 221 13.36 13.76 -6.47
N PRO A 222 12.68 13.22 -5.43
CA PRO A 222 13.00 13.56 -4.04
C PRO A 222 14.43 13.22 -3.60
N PHE A 223 15.05 12.16 -4.12
CA PHE A 223 16.40 11.74 -3.73
C PHE A 223 17.53 12.41 -4.51
N ARG A 224 17.26 12.77 -5.77
CA ARG A 224 18.24 13.19 -6.79
C ARG A 224 19.32 14.11 -6.20
N PHE A 225 20.58 13.72 -6.41
CA PHE A 225 21.80 14.42 -6.00
C PHE A 225 22.02 14.59 -4.50
N LYS A 226 21.21 13.96 -3.63
CA LYS A 226 21.43 14.02 -2.18
C LYS A 226 22.63 13.17 -1.74
N ALA A 227 22.90 12.05 -2.40
CA ALA A 227 24.02 11.15 -2.10
C ALA A 227 24.40 10.28 -3.33
N ARG A 228 25.57 9.67 -3.28
CA ARG A 228 25.99 8.63 -4.24
C ARG A 228 25.70 7.23 -3.71
N ALA A 229 25.54 6.28 -4.63
CA ALA A 229 25.22 4.89 -4.30
C ALA A 229 26.21 4.28 -3.27
N TRP A 230 27.51 4.53 -3.43
CA TRP A 230 28.55 4.03 -2.52
C TRP A 230 28.61 4.72 -1.16
N GLU A 231 27.89 5.83 -0.94
CA GLU A 231 27.76 6.47 0.37
C GLU A 231 26.60 5.90 1.20
N LEU A 232 25.71 5.15 0.56
CA LEU A 232 24.47 4.65 1.16
C LEU A 232 24.70 3.31 1.85
N ILE A 233 24.08 3.14 3.01
CA ILE A 233 23.96 1.85 3.68
C ILE A 233 22.52 1.37 3.51
N ALA A 234 22.34 0.21 2.88
CA ALA A 234 21.06 -0.45 2.78
C ALA A 234 20.70 -1.15 4.09
N ARG A 235 19.50 -0.90 4.60
CA ARG A 235 18.93 -1.55 5.79
C ARG A 235 17.59 -2.18 5.42
N GLU A 236 17.37 -3.43 5.81
CA GLU A 236 16.09 -4.12 5.59
C GLU A 236 14.98 -3.46 6.41
N SER A 237 13.82 -3.26 5.78
CA SER A 237 12.62 -2.74 6.43
C SER A 237 11.37 -3.18 5.66
N ILE A 238 10.21 -2.68 6.10
CA ILE A 238 8.91 -2.84 5.46
C ILE A 238 8.25 -1.48 5.21
N GLY A 239 7.28 -1.44 4.30
CA GLY A 239 6.24 -0.41 4.23
C GLY A 239 5.33 -0.49 5.46
N TYR A 240 4.83 0.67 5.90
CA TYR A 240 4.07 0.77 7.17
C TYR A 240 2.87 1.71 7.05
N HIS A 241 2.38 1.91 5.83
CA HIS A 241 1.23 2.76 5.52
C HIS A 241 -0.04 1.96 5.23
N ASP A 242 0.12 0.69 4.88
CA ASP A 242 -0.95 -0.25 4.58
C ASP A 242 -0.67 -1.62 5.22
N ALA A 243 -1.67 -2.48 5.22
CA ALA A 243 -1.62 -3.77 5.91
C ALA A 243 -0.74 -4.83 5.22
N LEU A 244 -0.16 -4.56 4.04
CA LEU A 244 0.64 -5.56 3.31
C LEU A 244 2.05 -5.68 3.88
N GLY A 245 2.64 -4.56 4.30
CA GLY A 245 4.01 -4.51 4.78
C GLY A 245 5.04 -4.86 3.70
N SER A 246 4.95 -4.21 2.54
CA SER A 246 5.84 -4.39 1.39
C SER A 246 7.31 -4.40 1.81
N ASN A 247 8.13 -5.36 1.37
CA ASN A 247 9.53 -5.39 1.76
C ASN A 247 10.35 -4.35 0.99
N LEU A 248 11.19 -3.62 1.72
CA LEU A 248 12.01 -2.55 1.15
C LEU A 248 13.38 -2.45 1.80
N TRP A 249 14.29 -1.80 1.08
CA TRP A 249 15.56 -1.31 1.58
C TRP A 249 15.43 0.18 1.90
N LEU A 250 15.79 0.55 3.13
CA LEU A 250 16.03 1.94 3.50
C LEU A 250 17.50 2.26 3.21
N HIS A 251 17.74 3.14 2.25
CA HIS A 251 19.07 3.64 1.96
C HIS A 251 19.38 4.81 2.86
N THR A 252 20.36 4.62 3.75
CA THR A 252 20.67 5.55 4.82
C THR A 252 22.05 6.16 4.67
N ARG A 253 22.21 7.41 5.12
CA ARG A 253 23.53 8.05 5.26
C ARG A 253 23.56 8.82 6.57
N ARG A 254 24.55 8.53 7.42
CA ARG A 254 24.71 9.15 8.75
C ARG A 254 23.47 9.03 9.66
N GLY A 255 22.70 7.96 9.48
CA GLY A 255 21.48 7.70 10.25
C GLY A 255 20.22 8.40 9.73
N GLU A 256 20.29 9.08 8.58
CA GLU A 256 19.12 9.61 7.89
C GLU A 256 18.71 8.68 6.75
N VAL A 257 17.40 8.42 6.61
CA VAL A 257 16.84 7.78 5.41
C VAL A 257 16.81 8.79 4.27
N LEU A 258 17.42 8.43 3.15
CA LEU A 258 17.47 9.29 1.95
C LEU A 258 16.55 8.80 0.83
N ARG A 259 16.31 7.50 0.72
CA ARG A 259 15.34 6.90 -0.20
C ARG A 259 14.95 5.48 0.24
N SER A 260 13.81 5.01 -0.26
CA SER A 260 13.35 3.62 -0.13
C SER A 260 13.36 2.95 -1.51
N VAL A 261 13.80 1.69 -1.58
CA VAL A 261 13.91 0.87 -2.81
C VAL A 261 13.25 -0.50 -2.54
N PRO A 262 12.57 -1.15 -3.50
CA PRO A 262 12.01 -2.48 -3.30
C PRO A 262 13.06 -3.49 -2.84
N ARG A 263 12.66 -4.39 -1.94
CA ARG A 263 13.37 -5.63 -1.62
C ARG A 263 12.53 -6.80 -2.10
N ASP A 264 13.18 -7.75 -2.75
CA ASP A 264 12.45 -8.82 -3.41
C ASP A 264 11.77 -9.76 -2.40
N ASN A 265 10.46 -10.00 -2.59
CA ASN A 265 9.69 -11.02 -1.89
C ASN A 265 8.47 -11.46 -2.72
N GLU A 266 8.55 -12.66 -3.31
CA GLU A 266 7.50 -13.25 -4.15
C GLU A 266 6.14 -13.38 -3.47
N ALA A 267 6.11 -13.61 -2.15
CA ALA A 267 4.88 -13.77 -1.39
C ALA A 267 4.18 -12.43 -1.12
N ILE A 268 4.92 -11.32 -1.16
CA ILE A 268 4.42 -9.97 -0.83
C ILE A 268 4.51 -9.10 -2.08
N ASN A 269 5.60 -8.36 -2.25
CA ASN A 269 5.65 -7.28 -3.22
C ASN A 269 6.38 -7.62 -4.53
N GLU A 270 6.81 -8.88 -4.72
CA GLU A 270 7.72 -9.30 -5.79
C GLU A 270 8.94 -8.39 -5.79
N CYS A 271 9.07 -7.46 -6.72
CA CYS A 271 10.13 -6.45 -6.78
C CYS A 271 9.55 -5.03 -6.88
N TRP A 272 8.29 -4.83 -6.51
CA TRP A 272 7.56 -3.58 -6.67
C TRP A 272 7.33 -2.87 -5.33
N LEU A 273 7.14 -1.55 -5.35
CA LEU A 273 6.64 -0.78 -4.22
C LEU A 273 5.51 0.15 -4.65
N SER A 274 4.61 0.41 -3.73
CA SER A 274 3.71 1.55 -3.85
C SER A 274 4.50 2.87 -3.77
N ASP A 275 4.02 3.90 -4.45
CA ASP A 275 4.64 5.23 -4.35
C ASP A 275 4.57 5.78 -2.93
N ARG A 276 3.52 5.44 -2.17
CA ARG A 276 3.44 5.81 -0.74
C ARG A 276 4.59 5.20 0.06
N ASP A 277 4.91 3.92 -0.09
CA ASP A 277 6.02 3.28 0.63
C ASP A 277 7.38 3.81 0.17
N ARG A 278 7.50 4.16 -1.12
CA ARG A 278 8.74 4.67 -1.71
C ARG A 278 9.11 6.06 -1.19
N TYR A 279 8.14 6.96 -1.12
CA TYR A 279 8.38 8.39 -0.90
C TYR A 279 7.97 8.89 0.50
N SER A 280 7.33 8.07 1.34
CA SER A 280 6.93 8.46 2.70
C SER A 280 8.08 8.88 3.62
N HIS A 281 9.31 8.49 3.30
CA HIS A 281 10.51 8.88 4.05
C HIS A 281 10.68 10.41 4.16
N GLU A 282 10.08 11.20 3.26
CA GLU A 282 10.03 12.66 3.39
C GLU A 282 9.32 13.12 4.68
N GLY A 283 8.29 12.38 5.13
CA GLY A 283 7.57 12.66 6.38
C GLY A 283 8.45 12.58 7.62
N LEU A 284 9.56 11.82 7.57
CA LEU A 284 10.53 11.76 8.68
C LEU A 284 11.20 13.13 8.94
N LYS A 285 11.28 13.98 7.92
CA LYS A 285 11.95 15.30 7.93
C LYS A 285 10.98 16.45 8.15
N ALA A 286 9.73 16.18 8.53
CA ALA A 286 8.73 17.20 8.75
C ALA A 286 9.15 18.20 9.85
N ALA A 287 8.80 19.47 9.67
CA ALA A 287 9.18 20.54 10.60
C ALA A 287 8.49 20.42 11.98
N ASP A 288 7.36 19.73 12.06
CA ASP A 288 6.58 19.55 13.28
C ASP A 288 6.88 18.24 14.03
N ARG A 289 8.03 17.59 13.74
CA ARG A 289 8.52 16.45 14.54
C ARG A 289 8.67 16.85 16.01
N ALA A 290 8.16 16.01 16.90
CA ALA A 290 8.36 16.17 18.33
C ALA A 290 9.78 15.68 18.70
N THR A 291 10.60 16.57 19.24
CA THR A 291 12.02 16.30 19.55
C THR A 291 12.31 16.23 21.04
N MET A 292 11.49 16.85 21.90
CA MET A 292 11.65 16.85 23.35
C MET A 292 10.30 16.61 24.05
N PRO A 293 10.30 15.98 25.24
CA PRO A 293 9.12 15.92 26.07
C PRO A 293 8.58 17.31 26.38
N MET A 294 7.27 17.48 26.38
CA MET A 294 6.63 18.74 26.76
C MET A 294 5.53 18.48 27.79
N ILE A 295 5.39 19.38 28.76
CA ILE A 295 4.29 19.34 29.74
C ILE A 295 3.63 20.71 29.84
N ARG A 296 2.34 20.71 30.16
CA ARG A 296 1.57 21.95 30.25
C ARG A 296 1.80 22.61 31.60
N LYS A 297 2.41 23.79 31.58
CA LYS A 297 2.62 24.67 32.75
C LYS A 297 1.98 26.02 32.46
N ASN A 298 1.19 26.53 33.40
CA ASN A 298 0.53 27.84 33.29
C ASN A 298 -0.25 28.05 31.97
N GLY A 299 -0.88 26.98 31.46
CA GLY A 299 -1.67 27.03 30.24
C GLY A 299 -0.90 26.82 28.94
N GLU A 300 0.44 26.73 28.96
CA GLU A 300 1.27 26.52 27.77
C GLU A 300 2.08 25.22 27.84
N LEU A 301 2.35 24.59 26.69
CA LEU A 301 3.26 23.45 26.63
C LEU A 301 4.71 23.94 26.62
N VAL A 302 5.48 23.50 27.60
CA VAL A 302 6.89 23.85 27.76
C VAL A 302 7.73 22.59 27.64
N GLU A 303 8.82 22.67 26.87
CA GLU A 303 9.80 21.59 26.77
C GLU A 303 10.43 21.29 28.14
N THR A 304 10.66 20.00 28.42
CA THR A 304 11.12 19.52 29.72
C THR A 304 12.01 18.28 29.57
N SER A 305 12.61 17.86 30.68
CA SER A 305 13.34 16.61 30.77
C SER A 305 12.40 15.40 30.77
N TRP A 306 12.92 14.24 30.34
CA TRP A 306 12.19 12.98 30.43
C TRP A 306 11.79 12.61 31.86
N ALA A 307 12.63 12.87 32.85
CA ALA A 307 12.34 12.54 34.25
C ALA A 307 11.13 13.33 34.77
N GLU A 308 11.09 14.64 34.50
CA GLU A 308 9.98 15.49 34.89
C GLU A 308 8.70 15.15 34.12
N ALA A 309 8.78 14.92 32.81
CA ALA A 309 7.61 14.54 32.01
C ALA A 309 7.01 13.20 32.43
N LEU A 310 7.85 12.18 32.67
CA LEU A 310 7.39 10.86 33.11
C LEU A 310 6.80 10.91 34.51
N ALA A 311 7.40 11.67 35.44
CA ALA A 311 6.83 11.86 36.78
C ALA A 311 5.46 12.54 36.70
N PHE A 312 5.36 13.64 35.94
CA PHE A 312 4.11 14.37 35.75
C PHE A 312 2.99 13.48 35.17
N VAL A 313 3.30 12.67 34.16
CA VAL A 313 2.33 11.73 33.58
C VAL A 313 2.00 10.62 34.58
N ALA A 314 2.99 9.98 35.20
CA ALA A 314 2.76 8.89 36.14
C ALA A 314 1.89 9.31 37.33
N ASP A 315 2.19 10.46 37.95
CA ASP A 315 1.45 10.97 39.10
C ASP A 315 -0.04 11.16 38.76
N ARG A 316 -0.35 11.77 37.61
CA ARG A 316 -1.72 11.98 37.14
C ARG A 316 -2.43 10.68 36.78
N LEU A 317 -1.72 9.73 36.17
CA LEU A 317 -2.30 8.44 35.82
C LEU A 317 -2.60 7.58 37.06
N ARG A 318 -1.83 7.68 38.15
CA ARG A 318 -2.15 6.99 39.42
C ARG A 318 -3.48 7.48 40.02
N GLU A 319 -3.80 8.76 39.85
CA GLU A 319 -5.04 9.38 40.33
C GLU A 319 -6.27 9.03 39.45
N SER A 320 -6.10 8.33 38.33
CA SER A 320 -7.17 8.07 37.36
C SER A 320 -8.28 7.15 37.86
N GLY A 321 -8.00 6.24 38.80
CA GLY A 321 -8.98 5.29 39.34
C GLY A 321 -9.61 4.37 38.28
N GLY A 322 -8.90 4.08 37.19
CA GLY A 322 -9.40 3.27 36.06
C GLY A 322 -10.20 4.04 35.01
N ASP A 323 -10.50 5.32 35.22
CA ASP A 323 -11.15 6.18 34.23
C ASP A 323 -10.10 6.76 33.25
N ILE A 324 -9.57 5.85 32.42
CA ILE A 324 -8.55 6.12 31.43
C ILE A 324 -8.86 5.34 30.14
N GLY A 325 -8.58 5.92 28.98
CA GLY A 325 -8.66 5.22 27.70
C GLY A 325 -7.49 5.51 26.78
N ALA A 326 -7.28 4.66 25.78
CA ALA A 326 -6.22 4.80 24.80
C ALA A 326 -6.69 4.61 23.35
N LEU A 327 -6.38 5.58 22.49
CA LEU A 327 -6.63 5.55 21.05
C LEU A 327 -5.31 5.41 20.30
N VAL A 328 -5.16 4.33 19.53
CA VAL A 328 -3.86 3.88 19.00
C VAL A 328 -3.86 3.90 17.48
N ALA A 329 -2.90 4.58 16.86
CA ALA A 329 -2.76 4.55 15.40
C ALA A 329 -2.36 3.13 14.93
N PRO A 330 -2.95 2.60 13.86
CA PRO A 330 -2.62 1.27 13.34
C PRO A 330 -1.18 1.06 12.83
N LEU A 331 -0.37 2.13 12.71
CA LEU A 331 1.06 2.05 12.39
C LEU A 331 1.94 1.62 13.58
N THR A 332 1.34 1.52 14.78
CA THR A 332 2.04 1.18 16.02
C THR A 332 2.53 -0.28 15.98
N SER A 333 3.74 -0.53 16.48
CA SER A 333 4.31 -1.88 16.51
C SER A 333 3.59 -2.79 17.50
N SER A 334 3.72 -4.10 17.29
CA SER A 334 3.05 -5.09 18.15
C SER A 334 3.59 -5.04 19.58
N GLU A 335 4.87 -4.75 19.78
CA GLU A 335 5.48 -4.59 21.09
C GLU A 335 4.94 -3.35 21.83
N GLU A 336 4.86 -2.21 21.15
CA GLU A 336 4.34 -0.98 21.73
C GLU A 336 2.86 -1.10 22.06
N GLY A 337 2.08 -1.71 21.16
CA GLY A 337 0.67 -2.03 21.40
C GLY A 337 0.48 -2.93 22.61
N HIS A 338 1.28 -4.00 22.73
CA HIS A 338 1.23 -4.93 23.86
C HIS A 338 1.51 -4.23 25.19
N LEU A 339 2.57 -3.42 25.24
CA LEU A 339 2.96 -2.68 26.44
C LEU A 339 1.93 -1.61 26.83
N LEU A 340 1.35 -0.91 25.85
CA LEU A 340 0.29 0.06 26.12
C LEU A 340 -0.96 -0.62 26.65
N ALA A 341 -1.38 -1.73 26.05
CA ALA A 341 -2.53 -2.49 26.53
C ALA A 341 -2.30 -3.05 27.94
N ARG A 342 -1.08 -3.51 28.24
CA ARG A 342 -0.68 -3.92 29.59
C ARG A 342 -0.73 -2.77 30.58
N LEU A 343 -0.26 -1.59 30.19
CA LEU A 343 -0.24 -0.39 31.05
C LEU A 343 -1.67 0.04 31.42
N LEU A 344 -2.58 0.11 30.45
CA LEU A 344 -3.98 0.46 30.69
C LEU A 344 -4.67 -0.55 31.63
N ARG A 345 -4.46 -1.84 31.38
CA ARG A 345 -5.03 -2.90 32.23
C ARG A 345 -4.47 -2.92 33.63
N GLY A 346 -3.17 -2.62 33.78
CA GLY A 346 -2.54 -2.44 35.09
C GLY A 346 -3.12 -1.26 35.88
N LEU A 347 -3.63 -0.23 35.18
CA LEU A 347 -4.37 0.89 35.76
C LEU A 347 -5.87 0.61 35.96
N GLY A 348 -6.34 -0.61 35.65
CA GLY A 348 -7.72 -1.03 35.83
C GLY A 348 -8.67 -0.64 34.68
N SER A 349 -8.14 -0.34 33.49
CA SER A 349 -8.96 -0.02 32.31
C SER A 349 -8.75 -1.01 31.16
N ASP A 350 -9.86 -1.43 30.56
CA ASP A 350 -9.89 -2.19 29.30
C ASP A 350 -10.26 -1.29 28.09
N ALA A 351 -10.34 0.03 28.25
CA ALA A 351 -10.69 0.97 27.19
C ALA A 351 -9.47 1.32 26.31
N ILE A 352 -9.11 0.42 25.39
CA ILE A 352 -8.04 0.62 24.42
C ILE A 352 -8.48 0.13 23.03
N ASP A 353 -8.23 0.92 21.99
CA ASP A 353 -8.65 0.54 20.64
C ASP A 353 -7.73 1.11 19.55
N HIS A 354 -7.51 0.32 18.50
CA HIS A 354 -6.78 0.74 17.29
C HIS A 354 -7.71 0.98 16.08
N ARG A 355 -8.98 0.61 16.17
CA ARG A 355 -9.96 0.67 15.06
C ARG A 355 -10.53 2.09 14.92
N LEU A 356 -9.66 3.07 14.70
CA LEU A 356 -10.00 4.51 14.76
C LEU A 356 -10.98 4.96 13.67
N ARG A 357 -11.00 4.26 12.52
CA ARG A 357 -11.92 4.51 11.40
C ARG A 357 -13.14 3.60 11.37
N GLN A 358 -13.28 2.67 12.32
CA GLN A 358 -14.47 1.84 12.38
C GLN A 358 -15.63 2.66 12.96
N ALA A 359 -16.76 2.70 12.24
CA ALA A 359 -17.99 3.34 12.71
C ALA A 359 -18.90 2.34 13.43
N ASP A 360 -19.08 1.16 12.83
CA ASP A 360 -19.97 0.11 13.34
C ASP A 360 -19.21 -1.02 14.06
N PHE A 361 -19.50 -1.19 15.34
CA PHE A 361 -18.92 -2.22 16.21
C PHE A 361 -19.92 -3.31 16.63
N SER A 362 -21.12 -3.32 16.06
CA SER A 362 -22.25 -4.15 16.53
C SER A 362 -21.94 -5.67 16.52
N ASP A 363 -21.11 -6.13 15.58
CA ASP A 363 -20.65 -7.53 15.46
C ASP A 363 -19.31 -7.81 16.17
N ALA A 364 -18.81 -6.86 16.96
CA ALA A 364 -17.48 -6.89 17.59
C ALA A 364 -16.35 -7.19 16.58
N PRO A 365 -16.14 -6.32 15.58
CA PRO A 365 -15.24 -6.60 14.47
C PRO A 365 -13.79 -6.75 14.92
N ARG A 366 -13.08 -7.73 14.39
CA ARG A 366 -11.67 -7.96 14.68
C ARG A 366 -10.90 -8.14 13.38
N ALA A 367 -9.77 -7.46 13.24
CA ALA A 367 -8.87 -7.69 12.12
C ALA A 367 -8.39 -9.15 12.11
N SER A 368 -8.46 -9.79 10.96
CA SER A 368 -8.07 -11.19 10.77
C SER A 368 -7.21 -11.34 9.52
N ALA A 369 -6.40 -12.40 9.48
CA ALA A 369 -5.67 -12.76 8.29
C ALA A 369 -6.62 -13.13 7.14
N PHE A 370 -6.15 -12.96 5.91
CA PHE A 370 -6.85 -13.37 4.70
C PHE A 370 -7.02 -14.90 4.67
N GLU A 371 -8.23 -15.36 4.33
CA GLU A 371 -8.50 -16.77 4.07
C GLU A 371 -7.90 -17.23 2.75
N THR A 372 -7.98 -16.40 1.71
CA THR A 372 -7.24 -16.62 0.46
C THR A 372 -5.89 -15.90 0.56
N PRO A 373 -4.75 -16.62 0.65
CA PRO A 373 -3.44 -15.99 0.80
C PRO A 373 -3.17 -14.95 -0.29
N PHE A 374 -2.55 -13.83 0.08
CA PHE A 374 -2.34 -12.69 -0.84
C PHE A 374 -1.70 -13.11 -2.17
N ALA A 375 -0.65 -13.93 -2.13
CA ALA A 375 0.04 -14.41 -3.33
C ALA A 375 -0.84 -15.33 -4.21
N ALA A 376 -1.85 -15.99 -3.65
CA ALA A 376 -2.77 -16.86 -4.40
C ALA A 376 -3.86 -16.09 -5.15
N ILE A 377 -4.10 -14.82 -4.80
CA ILE A 377 -5.14 -13.98 -5.43
C ILE A 377 -4.92 -13.83 -6.93
N GLU A 378 -3.68 -13.81 -7.41
CA GLU A 378 -3.38 -13.72 -8.84
C GLU A 378 -3.86 -14.94 -9.66
N LYS A 379 -4.25 -16.03 -8.99
CA LYS A 379 -4.77 -17.26 -9.59
C LYS A 379 -6.29 -17.41 -9.44
N ALA A 380 -6.98 -16.43 -8.85
CA ALA A 380 -8.43 -16.48 -8.69
C ALA A 380 -9.12 -16.48 -10.06
N GLY A 381 -10.14 -17.33 -10.24
CA GLY A 381 -11.01 -17.34 -11.42
C GLY A 381 -12.20 -16.37 -11.31
N ALA A 382 -12.61 -16.01 -10.10
CA ALA A 382 -13.61 -14.98 -9.86
C ALA A 382 -13.34 -14.21 -8.55
N VAL A 383 -13.65 -12.91 -8.55
CA VAL A 383 -13.44 -12.01 -7.42
C VAL A 383 -14.66 -11.13 -7.24
N LEU A 384 -15.16 -10.97 -6.01
CA LEU A 384 -16.16 -9.97 -5.66
C LEU A 384 -15.54 -8.93 -4.72
N LEU A 385 -15.48 -7.68 -5.17
CA LEU A 385 -15.01 -6.55 -4.39
C LEU A 385 -16.23 -5.77 -3.84
N ILE A 386 -16.25 -5.52 -2.53
CA ILE A 386 -17.33 -4.78 -1.86
C ILE A 386 -16.73 -3.57 -1.15
N GLY A 387 -17.13 -2.36 -1.55
CA GLY A 387 -16.65 -1.09 -1.01
C GLY A 387 -15.13 -0.97 -1.05
N CYS A 388 -14.51 -1.37 -2.16
CA CYS A 388 -13.06 -1.54 -2.29
C CYS A 388 -12.52 -0.82 -3.53
N HIS A 389 -11.51 0.03 -3.30
CA HIS A 389 -10.67 0.64 -4.32
C HIS A 389 -9.21 0.19 -4.14
N PRO A 390 -8.82 -0.99 -4.65
CA PRO A 390 -7.52 -1.57 -4.34
C PRO A 390 -6.35 -0.71 -4.84
N ARG A 391 -6.52 0.12 -5.89
CA ARG A 391 -5.50 1.08 -6.33
C ARG A 391 -5.10 2.07 -5.24
N ASN A 392 -6.06 2.57 -4.46
CA ASN A 392 -5.77 3.52 -3.39
C ASN A 392 -5.45 2.82 -2.07
N GLU A 393 -6.22 1.78 -1.75
CA GLU A 393 -6.19 1.11 -0.46
C GLU A 393 -4.99 0.19 -0.32
N LEU A 394 -4.67 -0.59 -1.36
CA LEU A 394 -3.62 -1.61 -1.34
C LEU A 394 -3.04 -1.84 -2.76
N PRO A 395 -2.21 -0.93 -3.32
CA PRO A 395 -1.79 -0.94 -4.72
C PRO A 395 -1.24 -2.28 -5.24
N LEU A 396 -0.55 -3.03 -4.39
CA LEU A 396 0.01 -4.33 -4.77
C LEU A 396 -1.05 -5.44 -4.78
N LEU A 397 -2.14 -5.33 -4.01
CA LEU A 397 -3.33 -6.17 -4.21
C LEU A 397 -3.96 -5.87 -5.57
N ASN A 398 -4.06 -4.59 -5.95
CA ASN A 398 -4.53 -4.22 -7.29
C ASN A 398 -3.67 -4.87 -8.38
N HIS A 399 -2.35 -4.91 -8.20
CA HIS A 399 -1.44 -5.62 -9.11
C HIS A 399 -1.75 -7.13 -9.22
N ARG A 400 -1.99 -7.82 -8.10
CA ARG A 400 -2.39 -9.25 -8.11
C ARG A 400 -3.75 -9.47 -8.78
N LEU A 401 -4.73 -8.60 -8.51
CA LEU A 401 -6.04 -8.64 -9.15
C LEU A 401 -5.94 -8.41 -10.66
N ARG A 402 -5.09 -7.48 -11.10
CA ARG A 402 -4.81 -7.24 -12.52
C ARG A 402 -4.23 -8.48 -13.20
N LYS A 403 -3.29 -9.17 -12.55
CA LYS A 403 -2.75 -10.44 -13.06
C LYS A 403 -3.85 -11.50 -13.22
N ALA A 404 -4.71 -11.66 -12.21
CA ALA A 404 -5.85 -12.58 -12.29
C ALA A 404 -6.80 -12.21 -13.45
N ALA A 405 -7.19 -10.94 -13.57
CA ALA A 405 -8.06 -10.45 -14.64
C ALA A 405 -7.46 -10.71 -16.03
N ARG A 406 -6.15 -10.47 -16.20
CA ARG A 406 -5.43 -10.77 -17.45
C ARG A 406 -5.33 -12.27 -17.74
N ALA A 407 -5.36 -13.11 -16.70
CA ALA A 407 -5.46 -14.56 -16.83
C ALA A 407 -6.91 -15.05 -17.07
N GLY A 408 -7.88 -14.14 -17.14
CA GLY A 408 -9.28 -14.44 -17.49
C GLY A 408 -10.26 -14.39 -16.32
N ALA A 409 -9.81 -13.98 -15.12
CA ALA A 409 -10.68 -13.89 -13.95
C ALA A 409 -11.86 -12.95 -14.15
N LYS A 410 -13.02 -13.28 -13.56
CA LYS A 410 -14.20 -12.42 -13.54
C LYS A 410 -14.20 -11.59 -12.26
N VAL A 411 -13.97 -10.29 -12.39
CA VAL A 411 -13.98 -9.36 -11.25
C VAL A 411 -15.29 -8.59 -11.23
N TYR A 412 -16.00 -8.69 -10.12
CA TYR A 412 -17.26 -8.00 -9.85
C TYR A 412 -17.08 -6.97 -8.75
N VAL A 413 -17.81 -5.86 -8.82
CA VAL A 413 -17.65 -4.75 -7.89
C VAL A 413 -19.01 -4.25 -7.40
N VAL A 414 -19.14 -4.05 -6.09
CA VAL A 414 -20.21 -3.25 -5.49
C VAL A 414 -19.55 -2.09 -4.75
N ASN A 415 -19.67 -0.87 -5.25
CA ASN A 415 -18.97 0.29 -4.69
C ASN A 415 -19.89 1.51 -4.53
N PRO A 416 -19.58 2.42 -3.60
CA PRO A 416 -20.32 3.66 -3.46
C PRO A 416 -19.94 4.71 -4.52
N LEU A 417 -18.91 4.43 -5.33
CA LEU A 417 -18.35 5.32 -6.35
C LEU A 417 -17.90 4.49 -7.55
N ASP A 418 -18.13 4.98 -8.78
CA ASP A 418 -17.65 4.35 -10.01
C ASP A 418 -16.15 4.61 -10.21
N LEU A 419 -15.34 3.84 -9.51
CA LEU A 419 -13.89 4.00 -9.46
C LEU A 419 -13.19 3.47 -10.71
N GLU A 420 -12.06 4.08 -11.08
CA GLU A 420 -11.25 3.66 -12.22
C GLU A 420 -10.39 2.43 -11.89
N PHE A 421 -10.77 1.28 -12.45
CA PHE A 421 -9.95 0.07 -12.42
C PHE A 421 -9.07 0.01 -13.66
N ASN A 422 -7.82 -0.42 -13.48
CA ASN A 422 -6.86 -0.62 -14.57
C ASN A 422 -6.97 -2.02 -15.19
N PHE A 423 -8.14 -2.68 -15.08
CA PHE A 423 -8.47 -3.97 -15.69
C PHE A 423 -9.98 -4.06 -15.90
N ASP A 424 -10.41 -4.97 -16.78
CA ASP A 424 -11.82 -5.10 -17.14
C ASP A 424 -12.63 -5.73 -15.99
N LEU A 425 -13.80 -5.14 -15.72
CA LEU A 425 -14.77 -5.68 -14.77
C LEU A 425 -15.80 -6.54 -15.52
N ALA A 426 -16.16 -7.69 -14.95
CA ALA A 426 -17.22 -8.55 -15.44
C ALA A 426 -18.62 -7.99 -15.10
N GLY A 427 -18.72 -7.18 -14.04
CA GLY A 427 -19.94 -6.47 -13.66
C GLY A 427 -19.69 -5.49 -12.52
N LYS A 428 -20.50 -4.44 -12.46
CA LYS A 428 -20.44 -3.44 -11.38
C LYS A 428 -21.84 -2.99 -10.96
N HIS A 429 -21.99 -2.73 -9.66
CA HIS A 429 -23.13 -2.04 -9.06
C HIS A 429 -22.62 -0.81 -8.32
N ILE A 430 -23.06 0.37 -8.74
CA ILE A 430 -22.68 1.65 -8.14
C ILE A 430 -23.93 2.29 -7.53
N ALA A 431 -23.90 2.60 -6.24
CA ALA A 431 -25.05 3.12 -5.51
C ALA A 431 -24.61 3.98 -4.31
N THR A 432 -25.54 4.66 -3.63
CA THR A 432 -25.20 5.36 -2.39
C THR A 432 -24.72 4.38 -1.30
N PRO A 433 -23.96 4.83 -0.29
CA PRO A 433 -23.56 3.97 0.83
C PRO A 433 -24.71 3.14 1.43
N ALA A 434 -25.87 3.74 1.69
CA ALA A 434 -27.03 3.00 2.22
C ALA A 434 -27.54 1.93 1.24
N ALA A 435 -27.70 2.26 -0.04
CA ALA A 435 -28.18 1.34 -1.06
C ALA A 435 -27.18 0.21 -1.37
N MET A 436 -25.88 0.44 -1.15
CA MET A 436 -24.84 -0.59 -1.26
C MET A 436 -25.13 -1.79 -0.34
N VAL A 437 -25.63 -1.55 0.88
CA VAL A 437 -26.00 -2.61 1.83
C VAL A 437 -27.12 -3.49 1.26
N ASP A 438 -28.14 -2.88 0.66
CA ASP A 438 -29.27 -3.60 0.06
C ASP A 438 -28.83 -4.47 -1.12
N ILE A 439 -27.91 -3.97 -1.94
CA ILE A 439 -27.35 -4.72 -3.08
C ILE A 439 -26.58 -5.96 -2.60
N VAL A 440 -25.74 -5.81 -1.57
CA VAL A 440 -24.97 -6.92 -1.00
C VAL A 440 -25.90 -7.93 -0.32
N LEU A 441 -26.97 -7.49 0.35
CA LEU A 441 -28.01 -8.37 0.87
C LEU A 441 -28.77 -9.10 -0.26
N GLY A 442 -28.99 -8.46 -1.41
CA GLY A 442 -29.53 -9.08 -2.61
C GLY A 442 -28.63 -10.18 -3.18
N LEU A 443 -27.30 -9.97 -3.17
CA LEU A 443 -26.30 -11.00 -3.52
C LEU A 443 -26.32 -12.16 -2.52
N ALA A 444 -26.37 -11.87 -1.23
CA ALA A 444 -26.49 -12.89 -0.20
C ALA A 444 -27.81 -13.66 -0.31
N ARG A 445 -28.89 -13.01 -0.75
CA ARG A 445 -30.16 -13.68 -1.04
C ARG A 445 -30.02 -14.63 -2.24
N ALA A 446 -29.37 -14.20 -3.31
CA ALA A 446 -29.09 -15.06 -4.46
C ALA A 446 -28.25 -16.28 -4.06
N ALA A 447 -27.26 -16.09 -3.18
CA ALA A 447 -26.50 -17.18 -2.59
C ALA A 447 -27.39 -18.14 -1.78
N ASN A 448 -28.27 -17.60 -0.91
CA ASN A 448 -29.20 -18.41 -0.15
C ASN A 448 -30.18 -19.21 -1.03
N ASP A 449 -30.65 -18.64 -2.15
CA ASP A 449 -31.55 -19.34 -3.08
C ASP A 449 -30.83 -20.45 -3.87
N ALA A 450 -29.51 -20.31 -4.09
CA ALA A 450 -28.68 -21.30 -4.79
C ALA A 450 -28.08 -22.38 -3.86
N GLY A 451 -27.89 -22.06 -2.57
CA GLY A 451 -27.24 -22.91 -1.58
C GLY A 451 -28.20 -23.47 -0.52
N HIS A 452 -27.73 -24.47 0.24
CA HIS A 452 -28.49 -25.08 1.33
C HIS A 452 -27.88 -24.81 2.71
N LEU A 453 -26.89 -23.90 2.80
CA LEU A 453 -26.23 -23.59 4.07
C LEU A 453 -27.07 -22.59 4.89
N PRO A 454 -27.23 -22.83 6.20
CA PRO A 454 -28.01 -21.93 7.04
C PRO A 454 -27.31 -20.58 7.25
N ALA A 455 -28.05 -19.50 7.06
CA ALA A 455 -27.67 -18.15 7.52
C ALA A 455 -27.87 -18.02 9.04
N SER A 456 -27.27 -17.00 9.67
CA SER A 456 -27.58 -16.69 11.07
C SER A 456 -29.03 -16.24 11.22
N SER A 457 -29.57 -16.29 12.43
CA SER A 457 -31.00 -15.99 12.65
C SER A 457 -31.39 -14.55 12.28
N SER A 458 -30.47 -13.60 12.48
CA SER A 458 -30.65 -12.19 12.09
C SER A 458 -30.53 -12.01 10.58
N LEU A 459 -29.51 -12.60 9.96
CA LEU A 459 -29.30 -12.50 8.51
C LEU A 459 -30.45 -13.18 7.75
N ALA A 460 -30.90 -14.36 8.17
CA ALA A 460 -32.02 -15.06 7.52
C ALA A 460 -33.28 -14.19 7.43
N LYS A 461 -33.60 -13.42 8.50
CA LYS A 461 -34.74 -12.48 8.49
C LYS A 461 -34.56 -11.38 7.46
N GLU A 462 -33.40 -10.75 7.40
CA GLU A 462 -33.14 -9.71 6.39
C GLU A 462 -33.14 -10.28 4.96
N LEU A 463 -32.64 -11.50 4.76
CA LEU A 463 -32.70 -12.17 3.45
C LEU A 463 -34.15 -12.44 2.99
N THR A 464 -35.13 -12.61 3.90
CA THR A 464 -36.54 -12.70 3.48
C THR A 464 -37.09 -11.40 2.90
N ARG A 465 -36.52 -10.26 3.25
CA ARG A 465 -36.92 -8.93 2.77
C ARG A 465 -36.15 -8.50 1.52
N ALA A 466 -34.92 -9.01 1.36
CA ALA A 466 -34.09 -8.74 0.21
C ALA A 466 -34.59 -9.46 -1.06
N THR A 467 -34.33 -8.85 -2.22
CA THR A 467 -34.69 -9.41 -3.54
C THR A 467 -33.43 -9.71 -4.34
N ALA A 468 -33.30 -10.95 -4.83
CA ALA A 468 -32.25 -11.33 -5.76
C ALA A 468 -32.70 -11.03 -7.21
N ASN A 469 -31.90 -10.25 -7.94
CA ASN A 469 -32.09 -10.03 -9.38
C ASN A 469 -31.25 -11.02 -10.20
N GLU A 470 -31.44 -11.05 -11.53
CA GLU A 470 -30.72 -11.97 -12.41
C GLU A 470 -29.20 -11.75 -12.41
N SER A 471 -28.74 -10.49 -12.29
CA SER A 471 -27.30 -10.20 -12.18
C SER A 471 -26.69 -10.80 -10.91
N ALA A 472 -27.41 -10.74 -9.79
CA ALA A 472 -26.97 -11.31 -8.53
C ALA A 472 -26.85 -12.84 -8.64
N LYS A 473 -27.82 -13.50 -9.28
CA LYS A 473 -27.78 -14.95 -9.53
C LYS A 473 -26.58 -15.35 -10.39
N ASP A 474 -26.31 -14.62 -11.48
CA ASP A 474 -25.14 -14.88 -12.33
C ASP A 474 -23.82 -14.70 -11.58
N TRP A 475 -23.66 -13.61 -10.83
CA TRP A 475 -22.41 -13.36 -10.08
C TRP A 475 -22.12 -14.46 -9.06
N ILE A 476 -23.15 -14.89 -8.32
CA ILE A 476 -23.03 -15.98 -7.34
C ILE A 476 -22.68 -17.30 -8.02
N ALA A 477 -23.32 -17.63 -9.15
CA ALA A 477 -22.99 -18.85 -9.91
C ALA A 477 -21.53 -18.83 -10.39
N ARG A 478 -21.06 -17.68 -10.89
CA ARG A 478 -19.68 -17.51 -11.36
C ARG A 478 -18.65 -17.62 -10.25
N LEU A 479 -18.95 -17.11 -9.05
CA LEU A 479 -18.10 -17.29 -7.87
C LEU A 479 -18.02 -18.76 -7.45
N ALA A 480 -19.13 -19.49 -7.51
CA ALA A 480 -19.17 -20.91 -7.16
C ALA A 480 -18.44 -21.81 -8.20
N ASP A 481 -18.50 -21.45 -9.48
CA ASP A 481 -17.92 -22.26 -10.57
C ASP A 481 -16.41 -22.01 -10.80
N ALA A 482 -15.84 -20.94 -10.24
CA ALA A 482 -14.49 -20.46 -10.56
C ALA A 482 -13.33 -21.33 -10.03
N GLY A 483 -13.62 -22.34 -9.19
CA GLY A 483 -12.62 -23.18 -8.53
C GLY A 483 -11.87 -22.45 -7.40
N VAL A 484 -11.15 -21.37 -7.73
CA VAL A 484 -10.56 -20.42 -6.78
C VAL A 484 -11.30 -19.09 -6.90
N SER A 485 -12.01 -18.69 -5.86
CA SER A 485 -12.72 -17.42 -5.80
C SER A 485 -12.51 -16.72 -4.47
N THR A 486 -12.66 -15.39 -4.46
CA THR A 486 -12.51 -14.60 -3.23
C THR A 486 -13.50 -13.45 -3.17
N VAL A 487 -14.00 -13.19 -1.96
CA VAL A 487 -14.82 -12.02 -1.63
C VAL A 487 -13.96 -11.10 -0.78
N ILE A 488 -13.77 -9.86 -1.24
CA ILE A 488 -12.89 -8.88 -0.59
C ILE A 488 -13.70 -7.67 -0.13
N LEU A 489 -13.67 -7.37 1.17
CA LEU A 489 -14.18 -6.13 1.74
C LEU A 489 -13.06 -5.09 1.80
N GLY A 490 -13.31 -3.93 1.21
CA GLY A 490 -12.40 -2.78 1.24
C GLY A 490 -12.75 -1.74 2.30
N GLU A 491 -11.98 -0.67 2.32
CA GLU A 491 -12.03 0.37 3.33
C GLU A 491 -13.41 1.04 3.42
N ALA A 492 -14.08 1.30 2.30
CA ALA A 492 -15.41 1.92 2.31
C ALA A 492 -16.48 0.99 2.94
N ALA A 493 -16.36 -0.32 2.74
CA ALA A 493 -17.26 -1.29 3.38
C ALA A 493 -16.96 -1.43 4.89
N VAL A 494 -15.68 -1.46 5.27
CA VAL A 494 -15.25 -1.60 6.68
C VAL A 494 -15.63 -0.38 7.51
N GLN A 495 -15.54 0.83 6.93
CA GLN A 495 -15.87 2.10 7.59
C GLN A 495 -17.35 2.46 7.55
N HIS A 496 -18.17 1.64 6.90
CA HIS A 496 -19.60 1.89 6.77
C HIS A 496 -20.30 1.90 8.12
N ALA A 497 -21.32 2.75 8.28
CA ALA A 497 -22.16 2.81 9.48
C ALA A 497 -22.99 1.52 9.74
N GLU A 498 -23.09 0.67 8.71
CA GLU A 498 -23.71 -0.67 8.75
C GLU A 498 -22.71 -1.77 8.32
N ALA A 499 -21.42 -1.60 8.63
CA ALA A 499 -20.38 -2.54 8.24
C ALA A 499 -20.64 -3.98 8.74
N SER A 500 -21.33 -4.16 9.88
CA SER A 500 -21.69 -5.49 10.39
C SER A 500 -22.57 -6.26 9.41
N TRP A 501 -23.47 -5.58 8.70
CA TRP A 501 -24.34 -6.20 7.70
C TRP A 501 -23.58 -6.57 6.44
N LEU A 502 -22.67 -5.70 5.99
CA LEU A 502 -21.78 -5.99 4.86
C LEU A 502 -20.88 -7.20 5.16
N ARG A 503 -20.27 -7.26 6.35
CA ARG A 503 -19.47 -8.41 6.80
C ARG A 503 -20.30 -9.68 6.89
N ALA A 504 -21.50 -9.63 7.49
CA ALA A 504 -22.38 -10.79 7.63
C ALA A 504 -22.78 -11.37 6.27
N ALA A 505 -23.22 -10.51 5.34
CA ALA A 505 -23.61 -10.90 4.00
C ALA A 505 -22.43 -11.43 3.19
N ALA A 506 -21.27 -10.78 3.23
CA ALA A 506 -20.08 -11.20 2.50
C ALA A 506 -19.50 -12.53 3.00
N LYS A 507 -19.42 -12.74 4.32
CA LYS A 507 -19.03 -14.03 4.91
C LYS A 507 -20.00 -15.14 4.51
N PHE A 508 -21.30 -14.83 4.44
CA PHE A 508 -22.31 -15.78 3.99
C PHE A 508 -22.15 -16.14 2.51
N ILE A 509 -21.96 -15.14 1.63
CA ILE A 509 -21.67 -15.34 0.20
C ILE A 509 -20.42 -16.21 0.03
N ALA A 510 -19.34 -15.88 0.73
CA ALA A 510 -18.08 -16.62 0.67
C ALA A 510 -18.29 -18.09 1.06
N ARG A 511 -18.97 -18.34 2.18
CA ARG A 511 -19.29 -19.69 2.66
C ARG A 511 -20.12 -20.49 1.65
N VAL A 512 -21.18 -19.90 1.09
CA VAL A 512 -22.07 -20.60 0.15
C VAL A 512 -21.40 -20.92 -1.18
N THR A 513 -20.56 -20.00 -1.66
CA THR A 513 -19.85 -20.16 -2.95
C THR A 513 -18.54 -20.95 -2.81
N GLY A 514 -18.07 -21.22 -1.59
CA GLY A 514 -16.75 -21.78 -1.35
C GLY A 514 -15.60 -20.81 -1.60
N SER A 515 -15.89 -19.51 -1.74
CA SER A 515 -14.87 -18.45 -1.88
C SER A 515 -14.15 -18.21 -0.55
N GLY A 516 -12.89 -17.79 -0.58
CA GLY A 516 -12.22 -17.24 0.61
C GLY A 516 -12.69 -15.82 0.93
N TYR A 517 -12.96 -15.54 2.20
CA TYR A 517 -13.32 -14.22 2.70
C TYR A 517 -12.09 -13.45 3.17
N ASN A 518 -11.88 -12.27 2.58
CA ASN A 518 -10.77 -11.37 2.90
C ASN A 518 -11.32 -9.97 3.23
N GLU A 519 -10.85 -9.37 4.32
CA GLU A 519 -11.22 -8.00 4.72
C GLU A 519 -9.96 -7.17 4.88
N ILE A 520 -9.82 -6.08 4.13
CA ILE A 520 -8.63 -5.23 4.18
C ILE A 520 -8.55 -4.59 5.57
N PRO A 521 -7.54 -4.93 6.39
CA PRO A 521 -7.43 -4.36 7.73
C PRO A 521 -7.09 -2.88 7.67
N SER A 522 -7.62 -2.09 8.61
CA SER A 522 -7.35 -0.65 8.66
C SER A 522 -5.94 -0.37 9.19
N GLY A 523 -5.00 -0.16 8.26
CA GLY A 523 -3.63 0.25 8.52
C GLY A 523 -2.64 -0.88 8.79
N ALA A 524 -1.37 -0.51 9.02
CA ALA A 524 -0.24 -1.41 8.79
C ALA A 524 -0.08 -2.59 9.75
N ASN A 525 -0.61 -2.47 10.96
CA ASN A 525 -0.46 -3.50 11.99
C ASN A 525 -1.77 -3.90 12.65
N ALA A 526 -2.93 -3.71 12.01
CA ALA A 526 -4.22 -3.94 12.66
C ALA A 526 -4.34 -5.37 13.24
N ILE A 527 -3.87 -6.39 12.52
CA ILE A 527 -3.86 -7.78 13.01
C ILE A 527 -2.91 -7.93 14.20
N GLY A 528 -1.68 -7.41 14.10
CA GLY A 528 -0.69 -7.50 15.17
C GLY A 528 -1.11 -6.74 16.43
N LEU A 529 -1.80 -5.60 16.29
CA LEU A 529 -2.37 -4.83 17.38
C LEU A 529 -3.57 -5.54 18.02
N ALA A 530 -4.45 -6.15 17.24
CA ALA A 530 -5.53 -6.99 17.76
C ALA A 530 -4.97 -8.16 18.59
N ASP A 531 -3.89 -8.80 18.12
CA ASP A 531 -3.21 -9.91 18.80
C ASP A 531 -2.41 -9.46 20.02
N ALA A 532 -1.83 -8.27 19.98
CA ALA A 532 -1.18 -7.62 21.12
C ALA A 532 -2.19 -7.15 22.20
N GLY A 533 -3.49 -7.27 21.92
CA GLY A 533 -4.57 -6.92 22.86
C GLY A 533 -4.93 -5.44 22.83
N VAL A 534 -4.67 -4.72 21.74
CA VAL A 534 -5.11 -3.33 21.52
C VAL A 534 -6.54 -3.32 20.99
N ALA A 535 -7.44 -3.89 21.77
CA ALA A 535 -8.87 -3.86 21.53
C ALA A 535 -9.57 -3.94 22.90
N PRO A 536 -10.81 -3.42 23.01
CA PRO A 536 -11.54 -3.46 24.25
C PRO A 536 -11.80 -4.89 24.70
N GLN A 537 -11.69 -5.13 26.00
CA GLN A 537 -12.01 -6.41 26.64
C GLN A 537 -13.05 -6.20 27.74
N LYS A 538 -13.83 -7.24 28.05
CA LYS A 538 -14.87 -7.19 29.10
C LYS A 538 -15.82 -5.99 28.89
N ASP A 539 -15.79 -5.02 29.82
CA ASP A 539 -16.60 -3.80 29.83
C ASP A 539 -15.86 -2.57 29.26
N GLY A 540 -14.72 -2.80 28.59
CA GLY A 540 -13.94 -1.76 27.92
C GLY A 540 -14.72 -1.09 26.78
N ARG A 541 -14.51 0.21 26.61
CA ARG A 541 -15.16 1.02 25.57
C ARG A 541 -14.35 1.02 24.28
N GLU A 542 -15.05 0.87 23.16
CA GLU A 542 -14.51 0.98 21.80
C GLU A 542 -14.19 2.43 21.42
N ALA A 543 -13.44 2.62 20.34
CA ALA A 543 -13.04 3.95 19.87
C ALA A 543 -14.23 4.92 19.78
N ALA A 544 -15.30 4.54 19.08
CA ALA A 544 -16.50 5.37 18.93
C ALA A 544 -17.15 5.71 20.28
N ALA A 545 -17.25 4.74 21.20
CA ALA A 545 -17.80 4.95 22.54
C ALA A 545 -16.93 5.88 23.40
N MET A 546 -15.59 5.80 23.27
CA MET A 546 -14.66 6.73 23.91
C MET A 546 -14.77 8.15 23.33
N LEU A 547 -15.06 8.30 22.03
CA LEU A 547 -15.28 9.64 21.43
C LEU A 547 -16.64 10.25 21.81
N ALA A 548 -17.66 9.43 21.98
CA ALA A 548 -18.99 9.86 22.40
C ALA A 548 -19.02 10.24 23.89
N SER A 549 -18.32 9.48 24.73
CA SER A 549 -18.18 9.73 26.17
C SER A 549 -16.69 9.65 26.54
N PRO A 550 -15.93 10.77 26.48
CA PRO A 550 -14.49 10.74 26.75
C PRO A 550 -14.17 10.27 28.18
N PRO A 551 -13.13 9.44 28.39
CA PRO A 551 -12.61 9.18 29.72
C PRO A 551 -12.01 10.45 30.33
N LYS A 552 -11.87 10.48 31.67
CA LYS A 552 -11.18 11.58 32.37
C LYS A 552 -9.73 11.73 31.94
N ASN A 553 -9.08 10.60 31.62
CA ASN A 553 -7.70 10.55 31.15
C ASN A 553 -7.68 9.88 29.76
N LEU A 554 -7.05 10.51 28.78
CA LEU A 554 -6.96 9.98 27.42
C LEU A 554 -5.50 9.94 26.97
N ILE A 555 -5.06 8.77 26.54
CA ILE A 555 -3.78 8.60 25.84
C ILE A 555 -4.08 8.48 24.34
N VAL A 556 -3.46 9.33 23.53
CA VAL A 556 -3.47 9.16 22.07
C VAL A 556 -2.08 8.78 21.63
N TYR A 557 -1.97 7.64 20.94
CA TYR A 557 -0.71 7.05 20.51
C TYR A 557 -0.57 7.15 19.00
N GLN A 558 0.36 7.97 18.52
CA GLN A 558 0.68 8.25 17.10
C GLN A 558 -0.46 8.79 16.20
N ALA A 559 -1.70 8.88 16.69
CA ALA A 559 -2.86 9.30 15.89
C ALA A 559 -3.13 10.82 15.95
N GLY A 560 -3.73 11.36 14.89
CA GLY A 560 -4.32 12.70 14.86
C GLY A 560 -5.75 12.67 14.36
N SER A 561 -6.42 13.83 14.33
CA SER A 561 -7.85 13.95 14.02
C SER A 561 -8.24 13.35 12.68
N ALA A 562 -7.37 13.48 11.68
CA ALA A 562 -7.53 12.92 10.34
C ALA A 562 -7.47 11.38 10.26
N ASP A 563 -7.14 10.70 11.37
CA ASP A 563 -7.05 9.24 11.43
C ASP A 563 -8.35 8.59 11.94
N PHE A 564 -9.37 9.39 12.30
CA PHE A 564 -10.63 8.93 12.87
C PHE A 564 -11.78 8.96 11.85
N ALA A 565 -12.77 8.07 12.02
CA ALA A 565 -14.03 8.11 11.26
C ALA A 565 -14.78 9.43 11.45
N GLU A 566 -14.73 9.97 12.68
CA GLU A 566 -15.39 11.21 13.10
C GLU A 566 -14.36 12.18 13.71
N PRO A 567 -13.63 12.96 12.88
CA PRO A 567 -12.58 13.86 13.37
C PRO A 567 -13.12 14.91 14.35
N ALA A 568 -14.32 15.44 14.12
CA ALA A 568 -14.98 16.39 15.02
C ALA A 568 -15.25 15.79 16.42
N ALA A 569 -15.66 14.52 16.48
CA ALA A 569 -15.87 13.83 17.75
C ALA A 569 -14.56 13.64 18.51
N PHE A 570 -13.46 13.34 17.80
CA PHE A 570 -12.12 13.31 18.41
C PHE A 570 -11.67 14.67 18.94
N GLU A 571 -11.88 15.75 18.19
CA GLU A 571 -11.55 17.12 18.60
C GLU A 571 -12.30 17.56 19.87
N ARG A 572 -13.58 17.18 19.97
CA ARG A 572 -14.39 17.38 21.17
C ARG A 572 -13.88 16.53 22.34
N ALA A 573 -13.73 15.22 22.14
CA ALA A 573 -13.31 14.28 23.18
C ALA A 573 -11.99 14.70 23.85
N ARG A 574 -10.96 15.02 23.05
CA ARG A 574 -9.66 15.45 23.57
C ARG A 574 -9.69 16.83 24.26
N SER A 575 -10.72 17.64 24.03
CA SER A 575 -10.91 18.94 24.68
C SER A 575 -11.70 18.82 25.99
N GLU A 576 -12.58 17.82 26.10
CA GLU A 576 -13.40 17.55 27.30
C GLU A 576 -12.68 16.67 28.32
N THR A 577 -11.74 15.82 27.87
CA THR A 577 -10.86 15.04 28.76
C THR A 577 -10.03 15.97 29.65
N GLY A 578 -10.05 15.73 30.97
CA GLY A 578 -9.31 16.51 31.95
C GLY A 578 -7.78 16.37 31.83
N PHE A 579 -7.30 15.18 31.43
CA PHE A 579 -5.89 14.90 31.21
C PHE A 579 -5.63 14.13 29.92
N TYR A 580 -5.22 14.83 28.87
CA TYR A 580 -4.86 14.30 27.56
C TYR A 580 -3.33 14.22 27.40
N VAL A 581 -2.83 13.00 27.20
CA VAL A 581 -1.42 12.70 26.91
C VAL A 581 -1.28 12.27 25.46
N TYR A 582 -0.40 12.94 24.72
CA TYR A 582 -0.04 12.54 23.37
C TYR A 582 1.32 11.83 23.38
N MET A 583 1.36 10.60 22.89
CA MET A 583 2.61 9.86 22.65
C MET A 583 2.76 9.69 21.14
N GLY A 584 3.63 10.46 20.50
CA GLY A 584 3.77 10.36 19.04
C GLY A 584 4.93 11.14 18.45
N ALA A 585 5.10 10.99 17.15
CA ALA A 585 6.22 11.54 16.40
C ALA A 585 6.05 13.01 16.01
N TYR A 586 4.82 13.54 16.01
CA TYR A 586 4.50 14.88 15.50
C TYR A 586 3.75 15.72 16.53
N ALA A 587 4.32 16.87 16.90
CA ALA A 587 3.68 17.83 17.80
C ALA A 587 3.07 18.99 17.00
N CYS A 588 2.04 18.67 16.19
CA CYS A 588 1.34 19.67 15.39
C CYS A 588 0.54 20.66 16.25
N ALA A 589 0.02 21.73 15.63
CA ALA A 589 -0.78 22.75 16.32
C ALA A 589 -1.99 22.16 17.10
N GLY A 590 -2.66 21.16 16.53
CA GLY A 590 -3.76 20.45 17.18
C GLY A 590 -3.32 19.76 18.49
N VAL A 591 -2.21 19.02 18.47
CA VAL A 591 -1.63 18.41 19.68
C VAL A 591 -1.21 19.50 20.67
N ARG A 592 -0.46 20.50 20.22
CA ARG A 592 0.12 21.53 21.09
C ARG A 592 -0.93 22.38 21.81
N SER A 593 -2.08 22.60 21.18
CA SER A 593 -3.14 23.44 21.75
C SER A 593 -3.89 22.79 22.92
N LYS A 594 -3.92 21.45 23.02
CA LYS A 594 -4.75 20.76 24.04
C LYS A 594 -4.00 19.78 24.94
N ALA A 595 -2.92 19.14 24.47
CA ALA A 595 -2.24 18.11 25.25
C ALA A 595 -1.70 18.68 26.58
N GLN A 596 -1.83 17.92 27.65
CA GLN A 596 -1.25 18.21 28.96
C GLN A 596 0.19 17.67 29.03
N ALA A 597 0.49 16.61 28.28
CA ALA A 597 1.85 16.13 28.08
C ALA A 597 2.03 15.60 26.64
N VAL A 598 3.22 15.81 26.09
CA VAL A 598 3.68 15.23 24.84
C VAL A 598 4.94 14.42 25.12
N LEU A 599 4.91 13.13 24.80
CA LEU A 599 6.06 12.23 24.90
C LEU A 599 6.52 11.85 23.48
N PRO A 600 7.65 12.37 23.00
CA PRO A 600 8.11 12.13 21.64
C PRO A 600 8.62 10.71 21.47
N ILE A 601 8.01 9.98 20.52
CA ILE A 601 8.36 8.59 20.20
C ILE A 601 8.70 8.42 18.71
N GLY A 602 9.47 7.36 18.43
CA GLY A 602 9.94 7.05 17.08
C GLY A 602 8.86 6.57 16.11
N LEU A 603 9.13 6.76 14.82
CA LEU A 603 8.39 6.15 13.72
C LEU A 603 9.02 4.79 13.35
N PRO A 604 8.34 3.94 12.55
CA PRO A 604 8.81 2.59 12.24
C PRO A 604 10.25 2.52 11.70
N PRO A 605 10.72 3.43 10.81
CA PRO A 605 12.12 3.44 10.37
C PRO A 605 13.16 3.70 11.47
N GLU A 606 12.76 4.21 12.64
CA GLU A 606 13.62 4.69 13.73
C GLU A 606 13.62 3.75 14.95
N ILE A 607 12.86 2.65 14.90
CA ILE A 607 12.67 1.72 16.03
C ILE A 607 12.82 0.27 15.59
N ASP A 608 13.20 -0.59 16.53
CA ASP A 608 13.03 -2.03 16.38
C ASP A 608 11.56 -2.38 16.63
N ALA A 609 10.96 -3.16 15.74
CA ALA A 609 9.52 -3.41 15.77
C ALA A 609 9.15 -4.71 15.06
N SER A 610 7.98 -5.25 15.38
CA SER A 610 7.31 -6.27 14.59
C SER A 610 5.91 -5.83 14.14
N TYR A 611 5.54 -6.28 12.94
CA TYR A 611 4.29 -5.99 12.26
C TYR A 611 3.68 -7.29 11.73
N THR A 612 2.38 -7.47 11.84
CA THR A 612 1.66 -8.61 11.28
C THR A 612 0.90 -8.16 10.04
N ASN A 613 1.25 -8.69 8.88
CA ASN A 613 0.61 -8.32 7.61
C ASN A 613 -0.75 -9.03 7.41
N ILE A 614 -1.42 -8.71 6.30
CA ILE A 614 -2.71 -9.30 5.90
C ILE A 614 -2.76 -10.83 5.84
N ASP A 615 -1.63 -11.53 5.63
CA ASP A 615 -1.58 -13.00 5.64
C ASP A 615 -1.35 -13.57 7.05
N GLY A 616 -1.32 -12.71 8.08
CA GLY A 616 -0.98 -13.10 9.45
C GLY A 616 0.52 -13.34 9.66
N THR A 617 1.37 -12.97 8.70
CA THR A 617 2.83 -13.16 8.79
C THR A 617 3.46 -12.03 9.59
N VAL A 618 4.20 -12.40 10.64
CA VAL A 618 4.98 -11.46 11.46
C VAL A 618 6.28 -11.10 10.73
N GLN A 619 6.44 -9.82 10.42
CA GLN A 619 7.64 -9.22 9.85
C GLN A 619 8.35 -8.40 10.92
N THR A 620 9.63 -8.68 11.15
CA THR A 620 10.46 -7.94 12.12
C THR A 620 11.38 -6.98 11.37
N VAL A 621 11.50 -5.76 11.88
CA VAL A 621 12.42 -4.73 11.37
C VAL A 621 13.31 -4.21 12.49
N ALA A 622 14.50 -3.75 12.10
CA ALA A 622 15.43 -3.07 12.97
C ALA A 622 15.50 -1.59 12.61
N ALA A 623 15.82 -0.75 13.60
CA ALA A 623 15.95 0.69 13.39
C ALA A 623 17.03 0.99 12.32
N ALA A 624 16.62 1.65 11.24
CA ALA A 624 17.51 2.09 10.17
C ALA A 624 17.90 3.57 10.32
N ALA A 625 17.05 4.36 10.96
CA ALA A 625 17.18 5.80 11.14
C ALA A 625 17.45 6.17 12.61
N ARG A 626 18.05 7.34 12.81
CA ARG A 626 18.18 7.94 14.14
C ARG A 626 16.88 8.65 14.53
N LEU A 627 16.54 8.54 15.81
CA LEU A 627 15.46 9.32 16.41
C LEU A 627 15.82 10.81 16.42
N PRO A 628 14.84 11.71 16.25
CA PRO A 628 15.09 13.15 16.28
C PRO A 628 15.21 13.68 17.71
N GLY A 629 16.22 14.52 17.96
CA GLY A 629 16.45 15.15 19.26
C GLY A 629 16.55 14.14 20.41
N GLU A 630 15.73 14.33 21.43
CA GLU A 630 15.62 13.49 22.64
C GLU A 630 14.49 12.45 22.54
N ALA A 631 13.89 12.24 21.36
CA ALA A 631 12.85 11.22 21.18
C ALA A 631 13.39 9.82 21.51
N ARG A 632 12.52 8.94 21.99
CA ARG A 632 12.87 7.57 22.39
C ARG A 632 12.01 6.54 21.65
N PRO A 633 12.44 5.28 21.49
CA PRO A 633 11.54 4.21 21.08
C PRO A 633 10.36 4.14 22.05
N GLY A 634 9.14 4.01 21.56
CA GLY A 634 7.94 4.07 22.38
C GLY A 634 7.90 2.98 23.43
N TRP A 635 8.40 1.78 23.11
CA TRP A 635 8.52 0.68 24.07
C TRP A 635 9.39 1.03 25.29
N LYS A 636 10.45 1.85 25.11
CA LYS A 636 11.29 2.33 26.22
C LYS A 636 10.56 3.36 27.08
N VAL A 637 9.73 4.20 26.46
CA VAL A 637 8.89 5.17 27.18
C VAL A 637 7.82 4.45 27.99
N LEU A 638 7.13 3.48 27.40
CA LEU A 638 6.13 2.65 28.07
C LEU A 638 6.73 1.83 29.21
N ARG A 639 7.94 1.27 29.03
CA ARG A 639 8.72 0.64 30.10
C ARG A 639 8.95 1.57 31.29
N ALA A 640 9.46 2.77 31.02
CA ALA A 640 9.77 3.74 32.07
C ALA A 640 8.49 4.20 32.79
N LEU A 641 7.41 4.42 32.04
CA LEU A 641 6.12 4.82 32.62
C LEU A 641 5.51 3.70 33.47
N GLY A 642 5.49 2.45 32.97
CA GLY A 642 5.01 1.30 33.75
C GLY A 642 5.81 1.06 35.02
N SER A 643 7.14 1.28 34.97
CA SER A 643 8.01 1.25 36.17
C SER A 643 7.68 2.36 37.16
N ALA A 644 7.46 3.60 36.68
CA ALA A 644 7.09 4.74 37.52
C ALA A 644 5.69 4.58 38.16
N LEU A 645 4.82 3.78 37.54
CA LEU A 645 3.51 3.39 38.06
C LEU A 645 3.55 2.15 38.96
N ALA A 646 4.71 1.53 39.14
CA ALA A 646 4.90 0.28 39.88
C ALA A 646 4.00 -0.88 39.36
N LEU A 647 3.81 -0.96 38.03
CA LEU A 647 3.04 -2.01 37.39
C LEU A 647 3.91 -3.23 37.05
N ASP A 648 3.32 -4.42 37.14
CA ASP A 648 4.01 -5.68 36.88
C ASP A 648 4.38 -5.89 35.40
N GLY A 649 5.55 -6.50 35.19
CA GLY A 649 6.11 -6.90 33.89
C GLY A 649 6.55 -5.77 32.97
N PHE A 650 6.95 -4.64 33.57
CA PHE A 650 7.76 -3.60 32.92
C PHE A 650 9.25 -3.68 33.30
N GLY A 651 9.68 -4.79 33.92
CA GLY A 651 11.07 -5.02 34.38
C GLY A 651 12.06 -5.47 33.31
N PHE A 652 11.64 -5.58 32.04
CA PHE A 652 12.50 -6.03 30.93
C PHE A 652 13.54 -4.98 30.54
N THR A 653 14.68 -5.39 29.98
CA THR A 653 15.74 -4.46 29.52
C THR A 653 15.81 -4.31 28.01
N GLU A 654 15.57 -5.40 27.29
CA GLU A 654 15.67 -5.49 25.84
C GLU A 654 14.31 -5.78 25.20
N ILE A 655 14.13 -5.36 23.93
CA ILE A 655 12.87 -5.59 23.20
C ILE A 655 12.56 -7.08 22.99
N GLY A 656 13.60 -7.93 22.93
CA GLY A 656 13.45 -9.38 22.82
C GLY A 656 12.71 -9.99 24.02
N GLU A 657 12.89 -9.43 25.22
CA GLU A 657 12.16 -9.87 26.42
C GLU A 657 10.68 -9.49 26.35
N VAL A 658 10.34 -8.35 25.74
CA VAL A 658 8.94 -7.96 25.47
C VAL A 658 8.29 -8.96 24.53
N ARG A 659 8.98 -9.32 23.45
CA ARG A 659 8.50 -10.33 22.48
C ARG A 659 8.29 -11.69 23.13
N ALA A 660 9.14 -12.08 24.07
CA ALA A 660 8.97 -13.33 24.82
C ALA A 660 7.77 -13.31 25.77
N GLN A 661 7.33 -12.13 26.23
CA GLN A 661 6.13 -11.94 27.05
C GLN A 661 4.84 -11.88 26.24
N MET A 662 4.93 -11.54 24.95
CA MET A 662 3.77 -11.52 24.05
C MET A 662 3.25 -12.96 23.87
N GLY A 663 1.97 -13.16 24.16
CA GLY A 663 1.30 -14.44 23.95
C GLY A 663 1.15 -14.79 22.47
N LYS A 664 0.73 -16.02 22.17
CA LYS A 664 0.30 -16.40 20.82
C LYS A 664 -0.98 -15.63 20.44
N ALA A 665 -1.11 -15.30 19.16
CA ALA A 665 -2.29 -14.66 18.59
C ALA A 665 -3.58 -15.31 19.09
N GLN A 666 -4.47 -14.50 19.66
CA GLN A 666 -5.79 -14.96 20.07
C GLN A 666 -6.71 -14.92 18.86
N THR A 667 -6.94 -16.06 18.22
CA THR A 667 -7.96 -16.22 17.18
C THR A 667 -9.34 -16.26 17.84
N ALA A 668 -9.83 -15.13 18.33
CA ALA A 668 -11.22 -15.01 18.74
C ALA A 668 -12.07 -14.77 17.49
N THR A 669 -12.96 -15.70 17.17
CA THR A 669 -13.96 -15.51 16.13
C THR A 669 -14.97 -14.44 16.59
N PRO A 670 -15.26 -13.41 15.79
CA PRO A 670 -16.37 -12.49 16.09
C PRO A 670 -17.64 -13.32 16.26
N SER A 671 -18.29 -13.21 17.42
CA SER A 671 -19.37 -14.12 17.82
C SER A 671 -20.72 -13.43 17.99
N ARG A 672 -20.82 -12.13 17.67
CA ARG A 672 -22.06 -11.37 17.82
C ARG A 672 -22.74 -11.27 16.47
N ASP A 673 -24.03 -11.62 16.45
CA ASP A 673 -24.90 -11.34 15.32
C ASP A 673 -25.09 -9.82 15.19
N ALA A 674 -25.22 -9.32 13.96
CA ALA A 674 -25.56 -7.92 13.71
C ALA A 674 -26.88 -7.54 14.40
N GLU A 675 -26.95 -6.33 14.96
CA GLU A 675 -28.15 -5.79 15.58
C GLU A 675 -29.25 -5.50 14.53
N PRO A 676 -30.55 -5.51 14.91
CA PRO A 676 -31.65 -5.26 13.98
C PRO A 676 -31.47 -3.97 13.19
N ARG A 677 -31.54 -4.08 11.86
CA ARG A 677 -31.36 -2.94 10.96
C ARG A 677 -32.54 -1.98 11.05
N THR A 678 -32.24 -0.68 11.19
CA THR A 678 -33.22 0.40 11.02
C THR A 678 -32.81 1.21 9.79
N PRO A 679 -33.44 1.02 8.63
CA PRO A 679 -33.09 1.76 7.42
C PRO A 679 -33.24 3.27 7.63
N SER A 680 -32.25 4.04 7.18
CA SER A 680 -32.34 5.50 7.21
C SER A 680 -33.40 6.02 6.23
N ALA A 681 -34.17 7.03 6.63
CA ALA A 681 -35.17 7.65 5.78
C ALA A 681 -34.50 8.62 4.79
N SER A 682 -34.81 8.48 3.50
CA SER A 682 -34.31 9.40 2.47
C SER A 682 -35.16 10.68 2.40
N SER A 683 -34.50 11.81 2.14
CA SER A 683 -35.10 13.13 1.94
C SER A 683 -34.48 13.78 0.68
N PRO A 684 -35.26 14.51 -0.15
CA PRO A 684 -34.77 15.09 -1.40
C PRO A 684 -33.71 16.20 -1.24
N TYR A 685 -33.47 16.68 -0.02
CA TYR A 685 -32.45 17.71 0.30
C TYR A 685 -31.28 17.16 1.12
N THR A 686 -31.20 15.84 1.27
CA THR A 686 -30.21 15.16 2.08
C THR A 686 -29.36 14.29 1.18
N PHE A 687 -28.04 14.54 1.17
CA PHE A 687 -27.06 13.75 0.45
C PHE A 687 -26.35 12.80 1.41
N GLU A 688 -25.93 11.64 0.92
CA GLU A 688 -25.02 10.76 1.68
C GLU A 688 -23.57 11.10 1.37
N ARG A 689 -22.73 11.22 2.41
CA ARG A 689 -21.29 11.46 2.23
C ARG A 689 -20.58 10.15 1.87
N ILE A 690 -19.90 10.16 0.74
CA ILE A 690 -18.87 9.16 0.42
C ILE A 690 -17.53 9.74 0.90
N ALA A 691 -17.03 9.26 2.03
CA ALA A 691 -15.73 9.65 2.56
C ALA A 691 -14.70 8.56 2.27
N THR A 692 -13.86 8.74 1.25
CA THR A 692 -12.71 7.86 0.98
C THR A 692 -11.44 8.44 1.56
N THR A 693 -10.52 7.60 2.01
CA THR A 693 -9.19 8.08 2.41
C THR A 693 -8.37 8.48 1.18
N ALA A 694 -7.86 9.71 1.15
CA ALA A 694 -6.97 10.16 0.07
C ALA A 694 -5.66 9.33 0.07
N ILE A 695 -5.25 8.83 -1.10
CA ILE A 695 -4.21 7.81 -1.27
C ILE A 695 -2.88 8.14 -0.57
N TYR A 696 -2.47 9.41 -0.59
CA TYR A 696 -1.22 9.89 0.01
C TYR A 696 -1.41 10.68 1.30
N ARG A 697 -2.53 10.45 1.98
CA ARG A 697 -2.88 11.13 3.24
C ARG A 697 -3.44 10.18 4.30
N ALA A 698 -3.28 8.88 4.07
CA ALA A 698 -3.83 7.81 4.91
C ALA A 698 -3.25 7.73 6.32
N ASP A 699 -2.11 8.37 6.60
CA ASP A 699 -1.57 8.49 7.95
C ASP A 699 -0.78 9.80 8.13
N ALA A 700 -0.32 10.02 9.35
CA ALA A 700 0.41 11.22 9.73
C ALA A 700 1.72 11.43 8.95
N VAL A 701 2.38 10.36 8.51
CA VAL A 701 3.64 10.42 7.77
C VAL A 701 3.38 10.82 6.32
N LEU A 702 2.39 10.18 5.67
CA LEU A 702 2.04 10.48 4.29
C LEU A 702 1.54 11.92 4.12
N ARG A 703 0.75 12.44 5.07
CA ARG A 703 0.30 13.85 5.07
C ARG A 703 1.44 14.87 5.12
N ARG A 704 2.65 14.43 5.49
CA ARG A 704 3.87 15.24 5.61
C ARG A 704 4.92 14.92 4.54
N SER A 705 4.52 14.23 3.48
CA SER A 705 5.40 13.86 2.37
C SER A 705 5.13 14.79 1.18
N PRO A 706 5.92 15.87 0.98
CA PRO A 706 5.56 16.95 0.06
C PRO A 706 5.42 16.49 -1.39
N ALA A 707 6.29 15.60 -1.87
CA ALA A 707 6.21 15.14 -3.27
C ALA A 707 4.94 14.32 -3.53
N LEU A 708 4.52 13.49 -2.57
CA LEU A 708 3.27 12.74 -2.66
C LEU A 708 2.04 13.66 -2.60
N ASN A 709 2.05 14.68 -1.73
CA ASN A 709 0.94 15.62 -1.63
C ASN A 709 0.87 16.62 -2.81
N ALA A 710 1.98 16.83 -3.52
CA ALA A 710 2.00 17.56 -4.79
C ALA A 710 1.59 16.70 -5.99
N HIS A 711 1.45 15.38 -5.81
CA HIS A 711 1.05 14.48 -6.89
C HIS A 711 -0.42 14.73 -7.29
N PRO A 712 -0.78 14.70 -8.59
CA PRO A 712 -2.16 14.95 -9.02
C PRO A 712 -3.21 13.94 -8.53
N LEU A 713 -2.78 12.77 -8.04
CA LEU A 713 -3.66 11.83 -7.33
C LEU A 713 -4.11 12.36 -5.96
N THR A 714 -3.43 13.38 -5.41
CA THR A 714 -3.88 14.16 -4.25
C THR A 714 -4.75 15.31 -4.73
N ARG A 715 -6.06 15.10 -4.82
CA ARG A 715 -7.01 16.06 -5.41
C ARG A 715 -7.25 17.31 -4.56
N GLY A 716 -7.03 17.25 -3.25
CA GLY A 716 -7.40 18.31 -2.30
C GLY A 716 -8.84 18.18 -1.81
N ALA A 717 -9.21 19.00 -0.82
CA ALA A 717 -10.56 19.03 -0.27
C ALA A 717 -11.56 19.65 -1.27
N MET A 718 -12.51 18.85 -1.76
CA MET A 718 -13.57 19.27 -2.68
C MET A 718 -14.84 18.44 -2.48
N ALA A 719 -15.97 18.98 -2.94
CA ALA A 719 -17.24 18.27 -2.99
C ALA A 719 -17.53 17.86 -4.43
N VAL A 720 -17.40 16.56 -4.72
CA VAL A 720 -17.67 15.99 -6.04
C VAL A 720 -19.12 15.51 -6.10
N LEU A 721 -19.88 16.00 -7.07
CA LEU A 721 -21.31 15.76 -7.22
C LEU A 721 -21.63 15.09 -8.56
N ASN A 722 -22.71 14.33 -8.59
CA ASN A 722 -23.27 13.83 -9.84
C ASN A 722 -23.75 15.01 -10.72
N PRO A 723 -23.61 14.96 -12.06
CA PRO A 723 -24.11 16.00 -12.96
C PRO A 723 -25.59 16.36 -12.78
N ALA A 724 -26.46 15.37 -12.51
CA ALA A 724 -27.88 15.61 -12.30
C ALA A 724 -28.15 16.41 -11.03
N ASP A 725 -27.44 16.09 -9.94
CA ASP A 725 -27.59 16.79 -8.66
C ASP A 725 -26.96 18.18 -8.67
N ALA A 726 -25.80 18.32 -9.32
CA ALA A 726 -25.20 19.64 -9.58
C ALA A 726 -26.15 20.52 -10.40
N GLY A 727 -26.83 19.95 -11.40
CA GLY A 727 -27.86 20.63 -12.19
C GLY A 727 -29.05 21.09 -11.36
N LYS A 728 -29.57 20.24 -10.46
CA LYS A 728 -30.66 20.60 -9.52
C LYS A 728 -30.26 21.75 -8.59
N LEU A 729 -28.99 21.80 -8.18
CA LEU A 729 -28.43 22.85 -7.31
C LEU A 729 -27.92 24.09 -8.08
N GLY A 730 -27.90 24.05 -9.41
CA GLY A 730 -27.37 25.12 -10.26
C GLY A 730 -25.87 25.36 -10.09
N LEU A 731 -25.09 24.30 -9.86
CA LEU A 731 -23.63 24.31 -9.67
C LEU A 731 -22.89 23.94 -10.95
N GLN A 732 -21.69 24.51 -11.14
CA GLN A 732 -20.72 24.18 -12.18
C GLN A 732 -19.36 23.80 -11.57
N ASP A 733 -18.48 23.20 -12.37
CA ASP A 733 -17.10 22.91 -11.95
C ASP A 733 -16.39 24.18 -11.47
N GLY A 734 -15.78 24.11 -10.29
CA GLY A 734 -15.05 25.21 -9.67
C GLY A 734 -15.92 26.20 -8.87
N ASP A 735 -17.25 26.06 -8.91
CA ASP A 735 -18.14 26.85 -8.04
C ASP A 735 -17.84 26.58 -6.54
N ARG A 736 -18.26 27.51 -5.68
CA ARG A 736 -18.23 27.30 -4.24
C ARG A 736 -19.54 26.69 -3.76
N VAL A 737 -19.44 25.62 -3.00
CA VAL A 737 -20.58 24.92 -2.40
C VAL A 737 -20.42 24.86 -0.89
N ARG A 738 -21.52 25.09 -0.18
CA ARG A 738 -21.60 24.95 1.26
C ARG A 738 -22.11 23.53 1.58
N VAL A 739 -21.29 22.77 2.29
CA VAL A 739 -21.59 21.43 2.79
C VAL A 739 -21.64 21.53 4.31
N GLU A 740 -22.81 21.38 4.92
CA GLU A 740 -23.05 21.82 6.30
C GLU A 740 -22.55 23.27 6.51
N ASP A 741 -21.64 23.48 7.45
CA ASP A 741 -20.99 24.78 7.71
C ASP A 741 -19.65 24.97 6.95
N THR A 742 -19.27 24.02 6.10
CA THR A 742 -17.96 24.02 5.40
C THR A 742 -18.10 24.51 3.96
N LEU A 743 -17.22 25.42 3.54
CA LEU A 743 -17.18 25.91 2.16
C LEU A 743 -16.11 25.18 1.34
N LEU A 744 -16.52 24.44 0.32
CA LEU A 744 -15.64 23.64 -0.54
C LEU A 744 -15.76 24.07 -2.01
N PRO A 745 -14.72 23.85 -2.84
CA PRO A 745 -14.90 23.87 -4.29
C PRO A 745 -15.76 22.68 -4.72
N ALA A 746 -16.66 22.91 -5.66
CA ALA A 746 -17.46 21.88 -6.32
C ALA A 746 -16.71 21.30 -7.52
N ALA A 747 -16.82 19.99 -7.70
CA ALA A 747 -16.46 19.29 -8.92
C ALA A 747 -17.62 18.41 -9.36
N ILE A 748 -17.73 18.15 -10.65
CA ILE A 748 -18.84 17.41 -11.25
C ILE A 748 -18.28 16.16 -11.92
N ASP A 749 -18.72 14.99 -11.44
CA ASP A 749 -18.24 13.71 -11.94
C ASP A 749 -19.39 12.69 -11.93
N ALA A 750 -19.65 12.07 -13.09
CA ALA A 750 -20.67 11.04 -13.22
C ALA A 750 -20.32 9.76 -12.46
N ALA A 751 -19.08 9.63 -11.96
CA ALA A 751 -18.68 8.53 -11.09
C ALA A 751 -19.42 8.52 -9.74
N VAL A 752 -19.92 9.68 -9.29
CA VAL A 752 -20.71 9.81 -8.05
C VAL A 752 -22.16 9.43 -8.34
N PRO A 753 -22.79 8.50 -7.58
CA PRO A 753 -24.21 8.20 -7.75
C PRO A 753 -25.10 9.37 -7.33
N GLU A 754 -26.30 9.47 -7.91
CA GLU A 754 -27.28 10.48 -7.49
C GLU A 754 -27.64 10.33 -6.00
N GLY A 755 -27.83 11.45 -5.31
CA GLY A 755 -28.12 11.50 -3.88
C GLY A 755 -26.90 11.33 -2.97
N ALA A 756 -25.69 11.32 -3.53
CA ALA A 756 -24.44 11.28 -2.77
C ALA A 756 -23.50 12.43 -3.14
N VAL A 757 -22.55 12.71 -2.24
CA VAL A 757 -21.42 13.61 -2.50
C VAL A 757 -20.13 12.92 -2.10
N TRP A 758 -19.13 12.97 -2.96
CA TRP A 758 -17.81 12.44 -2.64
C TRP A 758 -16.90 13.55 -2.11
N ILE A 759 -16.44 13.36 -0.87
CA ILE A 759 -15.53 14.27 -0.16
C ILE A 759 -14.47 13.43 0.54
N GLU A 760 -13.26 13.39 -0.01
CA GLU A 760 -12.14 12.66 0.57
C GLU A 760 -11.88 13.08 2.03
N ALA A 761 -11.58 12.10 2.89
CA ALA A 761 -11.10 12.32 4.24
C ALA A 761 -9.60 12.67 4.26
N GLY A 762 -9.09 13.06 5.43
CA GLY A 762 -7.66 13.33 5.62
C GLY A 762 -7.23 14.78 5.34
N TYR A 763 -8.18 15.70 5.14
CA TYR A 763 -7.94 17.14 5.02
C TYR A 763 -8.46 17.88 6.26
N ALA A 764 -7.81 18.97 6.64
CA ALA A 764 -8.20 19.73 7.83
C ALA A 764 -9.52 20.47 7.58
N GLU A 765 -9.73 20.90 6.34
CA GLU A 765 -10.88 21.63 5.83
C GLU A 765 -12.18 20.85 5.97
N VAL A 766 -12.12 19.50 5.97
CA VAL A 766 -13.29 18.61 6.02
C VAL A 766 -13.42 17.91 7.37
N ALA A 767 -12.62 18.28 8.36
CA ALA A 767 -12.60 17.62 9.67
C ALA A 767 -13.91 17.80 10.47
N ALA A 768 -14.69 18.85 10.15
CA ALA A 768 -15.99 19.11 10.78
C ALA A 768 -17.15 18.31 10.15
N LEU A 769 -16.94 17.70 8.98
CA LEU A 769 -17.98 16.97 8.26
C LEU A 769 -18.17 15.56 8.84
N PRO A 770 -19.41 15.03 8.82
CA PRO A 770 -19.74 13.71 9.40
C PRO A 770 -19.11 12.57 8.60
N GLY A 771 -19.02 11.36 9.16
CA GLY A 771 -18.33 10.21 8.59
C GLY A 771 -18.89 9.64 7.26
N HIS A 772 -18.30 8.53 6.82
CA HIS A 772 -18.74 7.80 5.63
C HIS A 772 -20.17 7.26 5.78
N GLY A 773 -21.01 7.47 4.78
CA GLY A 773 -22.43 7.04 4.78
C GLY A 773 -23.35 7.94 5.60
N SER A 774 -22.85 9.00 6.23
CA SER A 774 -23.68 9.95 6.96
C SER A 774 -24.45 10.87 6.02
N ALA A 775 -25.68 11.19 6.42
CA ALA A 775 -26.50 12.23 5.81
C ALA A 775 -25.89 13.62 6.04
N LEU A 776 -25.93 14.48 5.02
CA LEU A 776 -25.55 15.88 5.09
C LEU A 776 -26.38 16.74 4.14
N THR A 777 -26.26 18.05 4.31
CA THR A 777 -26.92 19.10 3.53
C THR A 777 -25.91 19.82 2.65
N ILE A 778 -26.36 20.14 1.42
CA ILE A 778 -25.56 20.84 0.42
C ILE A 778 -26.38 22.00 -0.12
N ALA A 779 -25.77 23.18 -0.15
CA ALA A 779 -26.37 24.37 -0.71
C ALA A 779 -25.35 25.14 -1.55
N ARG A 780 -25.81 25.75 -2.64
CA ARG A 780 -24.99 26.72 -3.40
C ARG A 780 -24.61 27.87 -2.48
N ALA A 781 -23.32 28.22 -2.43
CA ALA A 781 -22.91 29.41 -1.71
C ALA A 781 -23.42 30.64 -2.48
N SER A 782 -24.19 31.51 -1.81
CA SER A 782 -24.49 32.84 -2.34
C SER A 782 -23.18 33.61 -2.52
N ALA A 783 -23.03 34.27 -3.68
CA ALA A 783 -21.87 35.06 -4.06
C ALA A 783 -21.60 36.22 -3.10
#